data_AF-A0A9E5B2Z0-F1
#
_entry.id   AF-A0A9E5B2Z0-F1
#
_cell.length_a   1.000
_cell.length_b   1.000
_cell.length_c   1.000
_cell.angle_alpha   90.00
_cell.angle_beta   90.00
_cell.angle_gamma   90.00
#
_symmetry.space_group_name_H-M   'P 1'
#
loop_
_entity.id
_entity.type
_entity.pdbx_description
1 polymer ?
#
loop_
_entity_poly.entity_id
_entity_poly.type
_entity_poly.pdbx_seq_one_letter_code
_entity_poly.pdbx_strand_id
1 'polypeptide(L)'
;MTARPPHVAPAVALLLKLDTLGDLVLFAPALGALRAAWPTTRLCVLIRRPYVDLATLLAPGIEFFPTTFDPFAQGPAADDVELTRLRRLVESLQPDLVAAATSRRNWLEVALAAVAPAARHVALGADANDEFFSTQLRVQLRLDAAQVFPEQVAVPTDEPDAQRNLRLASALLGRPAIPVPATFTLPSAARATAREFLSAQGLAPGRYVLCAAAGFANVTLKTWPADRFAATLRHAQERHGLPTLLVGHEHERTHLESLAATSRTSTAALVAPALWLGHEDSLPTLAALIADSALFLGNDTGAMHLAAALDIPVVAIFGGGTWARFVPLARRGLVLVQPLPCFGCGWDCAFGDTAAPCLSGITIADAITALDDTLAHPDAPFAVRQIERLPASTRDLIAASSSRYRSLRTEHLARQHKLEALTAFDREKDAAILEKELSIAEKEREIDSKEREINSKEVEIHAKDAEIIALKSVCDERERLIFQQHAHSKELEHTLADLTARHASALADQTQFKATLSLLPPDIALATQALADRAVHIRNIEALVILRDREIVALKALLAERDQSLENYATGHGSLEQAKRFGRLLAEKEAVLQVLNRACAERETVIQQLAADSTDSTALLRKLWLAATAHARAQWWRPCEAWLFTRVVEKYWMQIGILRHHAPKPLIWDRLPTPRLAAQTRSLPQIAVVTPSYGQEKYLERTMLSILDQQYPRLLYVVQDGGSKDQSPAIIARHAARLHAWESARDAGQADAIRRGFARLTPELGPDDLMAWLNSDDLIGPGVLHYVAEYFAAHPEVDVIYGHRIIIDENDGDVGRWIMPRHDPHVLEWIDYVPQETLFWRKRAWDLAGGIDASFQFALDWDLLARFQQAGCKLVRVPYFLGAFRVHSEQKTSQAIHTVGADEMARIRTRFHGPRQDDWTTIDAYARRTRFRGAIVARLLALGIRW
;
A
#
# COMPACT_ATOMS: atom_id res chain seq x y z
N MET A 1 -1.98 7.90 -47.88
CA MET A 1 -3.47 7.92 -47.92
C MET A 1 -3.94 6.67 -48.63
N THR A 2 -4.05 5.55 -47.91
CA THR A 2 -4.74 4.35 -48.38
C THR A 2 -6.22 4.48 -48.02
N ALA A 3 -7.11 4.29 -48.99
CA ALA A 3 -8.55 4.39 -48.81
C ALA A 3 -9.01 3.41 -47.72
N ARG A 4 -9.72 3.91 -46.69
CA ARG A 4 -10.34 3.08 -45.66
C ARG A 4 -11.34 2.12 -46.34
N PRO A 5 -11.37 0.83 -45.97
CA PRO A 5 -12.33 -0.12 -46.52
C PRO A 5 -13.78 0.32 -46.22
N PRO A 6 -14.76 -0.10 -47.04
CA PRO A 6 -16.17 0.21 -46.80
C PRO A 6 -16.59 -0.28 -45.41
N HIS A 7 -17.25 0.58 -44.63
CA HIS A 7 -17.77 0.26 -43.30
C HIS A 7 -18.91 -0.76 -43.41
N VAL A 8 -18.58 -2.05 -43.38
CA VAL A 8 -19.56 -3.15 -43.30
C VAL A 8 -20.26 -3.10 -41.94
N ALA A 9 -21.58 -3.31 -41.93
CA ALA A 9 -22.34 -3.37 -40.68
C ALA A 9 -21.83 -4.56 -39.84
N PRO A 10 -21.50 -4.35 -38.55
CA PRO A 10 -21.05 -5.44 -37.67
C PRO A 10 -22.20 -6.42 -37.43
N ALA A 11 -21.92 -7.70 -37.19
CA ALA A 11 -22.96 -8.64 -36.74
C ALA A 11 -23.32 -8.33 -35.28
N VAL A 12 -22.33 -8.05 -34.44
CA VAL A 12 -22.49 -7.63 -33.04
C VAL A 12 -21.70 -6.36 -32.76
N ALA A 13 -22.36 -5.35 -32.19
CA ALA A 13 -21.70 -4.12 -31.76
C ALA A 13 -21.96 -3.86 -30.27
N LEU A 14 -20.89 -3.64 -29.51
CA LEU A 14 -20.92 -3.30 -28.10
C LEU A 14 -20.60 -1.82 -27.89
N LEU A 15 -21.54 -1.06 -27.35
CA LEU A 15 -21.37 0.34 -27.00
C LEU A 15 -21.26 0.46 -25.48
N LEU A 16 -20.22 1.12 -25.00
CA LEU A 16 -19.93 1.26 -23.57
C LEU A 16 -20.37 2.66 -23.14
N LYS A 17 -21.55 2.78 -22.52
CA LYS A 17 -22.16 4.06 -22.12
C LYS A 17 -22.41 4.08 -20.62
N LEU A 18 -21.36 4.34 -19.86
CA LEU A 18 -21.34 4.21 -18.40
C LEU A 18 -21.68 5.51 -17.66
N ASP A 19 -22.02 6.58 -18.39
CA ASP A 19 -22.31 7.92 -17.89
C ASP A 19 -23.62 7.99 -17.04
N THR A 20 -24.11 9.20 -16.78
CA THR A 20 -25.31 9.44 -15.96
C THR A 20 -26.61 9.37 -16.78
N LEU A 21 -27.73 9.48 -16.08
CA LEU A 21 -29.08 9.54 -16.64
C LEU A 21 -29.20 10.51 -17.83
N GLY A 22 -28.72 11.74 -17.69
CA GLY A 22 -28.82 12.77 -18.74
C GLY A 22 -28.07 12.37 -20.01
N ASP A 23 -26.86 11.85 -19.84
CA ASP A 23 -25.99 11.41 -20.94
C ASP A 23 -26.60 10.25 -21.73
N LEU A 24 -27.31 9.34 -21.05
CA LEU A 24 -28.04 8.25 -21.69
C LEU A 24 -29.20 8.78 -22.54
N VAL A 25 -29.98 9.73 -22.02
CA VAL A 25 -31.07 10.36 -22.78
C VAL A 25 -30.54 11.09 -24.02
N LEU A 26 -29.43 11.83 -23.88
CA LEU A 26 -28.77 12.51 -25.00
C LEU A 26 -28.10 11.55 -25.99
N PHE A 27 -27.86 10.29 -25.60
CA PHE A 27 -27.28 9.25 -26.46
C PHE A 27 -28.34 8.49 -27.26
N ALA A 28 -29.59 8.46 -26.79
CA ALA A 28 -30.68 7.76 -27.43
C ALA A 28 -30.86 8.10 -28.93
N PRO A 29 -30.70 9.37 -29.38
CA PRO A 29 -30.83 9.67 -30.81
C PRO A 29 -29.73 9.07 -31.69
N ALA A 30 -28.53 8.93 -31.15
CA ALA A 30 -27.42 8.26 -31.82
C ALA A 30 -27.66 6.74 -31.88
N LEU A 31 -28.19 6.15 -30.80
CA LEU A 31 -28.60 4.74 -30.79
C LEU A 31 -29.69 4.45 -31.83
N GLY A 32 -30.71 5.31 -31.93
CA GLY A 32 -31.75 5.19 -32.94
C GLY A 32 -31.19 5.29 -34.36
N ALA A 33 -30.25 6.20 -34.61
CA ALA A 33 -29.55 6.32 -35.88
C ALA A 33 -28.76 5.05 -36.26
N LEU A 34 -28.05 4.46 -35.28
CA LEU A 34 -27.33 3.21 -35.47
C LEU A 34 -28.30 2.05 -35.75
N ARG A 35 -29.39 1.92 -34.98
CA ARG A 35 -30.41 0.88 -35.21
C ARG A 35 -31.07 1.01 -36.58
N ALA A 36 -31.39 2.23 -37.02
CA ALA A 36 -31.98 2.47 -38.34
C ALA A 36 -31.01 2.11 -39.48
N ALA A 37 -29.71 2.38 -39.32
CA ALA A 37 -28.70 2.05 -40.31
C ALA A 37 -28.27 0.57 -40.27
N TRP A 38 -28.38 -0.07 -39.11
CA TRP A 38 -27.97 -1.45 -38.84
C TRP A 38 -29.15 -2.28 -38.28
N PRO A 39 -30.16 -2.58 -39.12
CA PRO A 39 -31.40 -3.23 -38.66
C PRO A 39 -31.18 -4.66 -38.17
N THR A 40 -30.19 -5.38 -38.72
CA THR A 40 -29.90 -6.79 -38.40
C THR A 40 -28.79 -6.98 -37.38
N THR A 41 -28.04 -5.93 -37.05
CA THR A 41 -26.94 -6.00 -36.07
C THR A 41 -27.49 -6.20 -34.66
N ARG A 42 -26.86 -7.07 -33.88
CA ARG A 42 -27.10 -7.17 -32.44
C ARG A 42 -26.40 -6.01 -31.72
N LEU A 43 -27.14 -4.92 -31.51
CA LEU A 43 -26.68 -3.75 -30.75
C LEU A 43 -26.78 -4.02 -29.25
N CYS A 44 -25.63 -4.07 -28.60
CA CYS A 44 -25.46 -4.28 -27.17
C CYS A 44 -24.94 -2.99 -26.53
N VAL A 45 -25.49 -2.58 -25.39
CA VAL A 45 -25.02 -1.39 -24.66
C VAL A 45 -24.78 -1.74 -23.21
N LEU A 46 -23.56 -1.51 -22.72
CA LEU A 46 -23.24 -1.62 -21.30
C LEU A 46 -23.52 -0.28 -20.60
N ILE A 47 -24.32 -0.32 -19.55
CA ILE A 47 -24.76 0.84 -18.77
C ILE A 47 -24.76 0.53 -17.27
N ARG A 48 -24.76 1.57 -16.44
CA ARG A 48 -24.90 1.38 -14.98
C ARG A 48 -26.29 0.85 -14.61
N ARG A 49 -26.32 -0.08 -13.66
CA ARG A 49 -27.52 -0.82 -13.25
C ARG A 49 -28.75 0.06 -12.95
N PRO A 50 -28.63 1.21 -12.27
CA PRO A 50 -29.80 2.06 -11.96
C PRO A 50 -30.51 2.63 -13.19
N TYR A 51 -29.92 2.56 -14.39
CA TYR A 51 -30.48 3.18 -15.59
C TYR A 51 -31.12 2.19 -16.58
N VAL A 52 -31.05 0.88 -16.31
CA VAL A 52 -31.50 -0.14 -17.27
C VAL A 52 -32.98 -0.02 -17.60
N ASP A 53 -33.81 0.17 -16.58
CA ASP A 53 -35.26 0.24 -16.77
C ASP A 53 -35.67 1.42 -17.64
N LEU A 54 -34.93 2.54 -17.58
CA LEU A 54 -35.17 3.66 -18.48
C LEU A 54 -34.54 3.44 -19.87
N ALA A 55 -33.35 2.85 -19.94
CA ALA A 55 -32.63 2.65 -21.20
C ALA A 55 -33.45 1.85 -22.21
N THR A 56 -34.14 0.82 -21.73
CA THR A 56 -35.04 -0.01 -22.54
C THR A 56 -36.22 0.77 -23.12
N LEU A 57 -36.66 1.84 -22.44
CA LEU A 57 -37.72 2.74 -22.92
C LEU A 57 -37.22 3.73 -23.97
N LEU A 58 -35.96 4.17 -23.84
CA LEU A 58 -35.34 5.16 -24.72
C LEU A 58 -35.00 4.61 -26.11
N ALA A 59 -34.58 3.35 -26.16
CA ALA A 59 -34.16 2.70 -27.40
C ALA A 59 -34.66 1.24 -27.45
N PRO A 60 -35.96 1.03 -27.77
CA PRO A 60 -36.51 -0.31 -27.87
C PRO A 60 -35.80 -1.13 -28.97
N GLY A 61 -35.62 -2.42 -28.73
CA GLY A 61 -34.91 -3.32 -29.64
C GLY A 61 -33.38 -3.23 -29.57
N ILE A 62 -32.84 -2.60 -28.52
CA ILE A 62 -31.42 -2.63 -28.16
C ILE A 62 -31.26 -3.47 -26.88
N GLU A 63 -30.20 -4.28 -26.83
CA GLU A 63 -29.91 -5.11 -25.68
C GLU A 63 -29.05 -4.33 -24.68
N PHE A 64 -29.52 -4.17 -23.45
CA PHE A 64 -28.81 -3.45 -22.40
C PHE A 64 -28.27 -4.40 -21.34
N PHE A 65 -27.00 -4.21 -20.98
CA PHE A 65 -26.33 -4.99 -19.95
C PHE A 65 -26.03 -4.10 -18.74
N PRO A 66 -26.51 -4.46 -17.53
CA PRO A 66 -26.20 -3.71 -16.31
C PRO A 66 -24.80 -4.02 -15.79
N THR A 67 -24.14 -3.00 -15.27
CA THR A 67 -22.99 -3.13 -14.37
C THR A 67 -23.25 -2.47 -13.01
N THR A 68 -22.73 -3.05 -11.94
CA THR A 68 -22.70 -2.42 -10.60
C THR A 68 -21.58 -1.39 -10.47
N PHE A 69 -20.62 -1.36 -11.39
CA PHE A 69 -19.53 -0.39 -11.35
C PHE A 69 -20.01 1.03 -11.62
N ASP A 70 -19.53 1.95 -10.79
CA ASP A 70 -19.36 3.35 -11.16
C ASP A 70 -17.89 3.60 -11.51
N PRO A 71 -17.49 3.54 -12.80
CA PRO A 71 -16.09 3.65 -13.19
C PRO A 71 -15.51 5.06 -13.00
N PHE A 72 -16.34 6.04 -12.64
CA PHE A 72 -15.89 7.40 -12.30
C PHE A 72 -15.55 7.55 -10.82
N ALA A 73 -16.10 6.69 -9.96
CA ALA A 73 -15.85 6.69 -8.51
C ALA A 73 -15.00 5.50 -8.04
N GLN A 74 -15.01 4.40 -8.79
CA GLN A 74 -14.38 3.13 -8.44
C GLN A 74 -13.25 2.79 -9.42
N GLY A 75 -12.20 2.12 -8.94
CA GLY A 75 -11.10 1.60 -9.76
C GLY A 75 -11.25 0.11 -10.07
N PRO A 76 -10.31 -0.48 -10.85
CA PRO A 76 -10.39 -1.86 -11.31
C PRO A 76 -10.46 -2.92 -10.21
N ALA A 77 -9.88 -2.65 -9.04
CA ALA A 77 -9.83 -3.56 -7.90
C ALA A 77 -11.04 -3.45 -6.95
N ALA A 78 -12.06 -2.68 -7.31
CA ALA A 78 -13.21 -2.46 -6.42
C ALA A 78 -14.13 -3.69 -6.31
N ASP A 79 -14.29 -4.45 -7.40
CA ASP A 79 -15.13 -5.67 -7.43
C ASP A 79 -14.64 -6.64 -8.52
N ASP A 80 -13.70 -7.52 -8.15
CA ASP A 80 -13.12 -8.49 -9.09
C ASP A 80 -14.15 -9.49 -9.64
N VAL A 81 -15.22 -9.77 -8.88
CA VAL A 81 -16.28 -10.70 -9.29
C VAL A 81 -17.10 -10.08 -10.42
N GLU A 82 -17.53 -8.83 -10.26
CA GLU A 82 -18.24 -8.11 -11.31
C GLU A 82 -17.36 -7.90 -12.54
N LEU A 83 -16.07 -7.54 -12.37
CA LEU A 83 -15.16 -7.36 -13.51
C LEU A 83 -15.00 -8.67 -14.30
N THR A 84 -14.86 -9.80 -13.60
CA THR A 84 -14.80 -11.12 -14.23
C THR A 84 -16.09 -11.46 -14.97
N ARG A 85 -17.27 -11.17 -14.39
CA ARG A 85 -18.56 -11.35 -15.07
C ARG A 85 -18.62 -10.54 -16.36
N LEU A 86 -18.22 -9.27 -16.33
CA LEU A 86 -18.26 -8.39 -17.50
C LEU A 86 -17.28 -8.82 -18.59
N ARG A 87 -16.09 -9.30 -18.23
CA ARG A 87 -15.14 -9.88 -19.21
C ARG A 87 -15.75 -11.09 -19.92
N ARG A 88 -16.32 -12.04 -19.16
CA ARG A 88 -17.01 -13.21 -19.72
C ARG A 88 -18.20 -12.82 -20.60
N LEU A 89 -18.92 -11.76 -20.25
CA LEU A 89 -19.98 -11.22 -21.07
C LEU A 89 -19.42 -10.79 -22.44
N VAL A 90 -18.35 -10.00 -22.47
CA VAL A 90 -17.73 -9.56 -23.75
C VAL A 90 -17.22 -10.75 -24.57
N GLU A 91 -16.57 -11.73 -23.92
CA GLU A 91 -16.12 -12.97 -24.58
C GLU A 91 -17.30 -13.74 -25.20
N SER A 92 -18.42 -13.82 -24.50
CA SER A 92 -19.61 -14.52 -24.97
C SER A 92 -20.33 -13.77 -26.11
N LEU A 93 -20.24 -12.45 -26.14
CA LEU A 93 -20.85 -11.62 -27.17
C LEU A 93 -20.07 -11.67 -28.48
N GLN A 94 -18.75 -11.89 -28.42
CA GLN A 94 -17.83 -11.86 -29.57
C GLN A 94 -18.09 -10.65 -30.49
N PRO A 95 -18.00 -9.40 -29.98
CA PRO A 95 -18.35 -8.23 -30.76
C PRO A 95 -17.40 -8.02 -31.96
N ASP A 96 -17.93 -7.59 -33.10
CA ASP A 96 -17.13 -7.13 -34.25
C ASP A 96 -16.73 -5.64 -34.11
N LEU A 97 -17.45 -4.91 -33.24
CA LEU A 97 -17.25 -3.50 -32.97
C LEU A 97 -17.40 -3.24 -31.46
N VAL A 98 -16.42 -2.58 -30.85
CA VAL A 98 -16.53 -2.03 -29.50
C VAL A 98 -16.34 -0.52 -29.56
N ALA A 99 -17.31 0.23 -29.04
CA ALA A 99 -17.21 1.69 -28.98
C ALA A 99 -17.24 2.21 -27.54
N ALA A 100 -16.24 3.00 -27.16
CA ALA A 100 -16.28 3.81 -25.95
C ALA A 100 -17.14 5.04 -26.22
N ALA A 101 -18.36 5.04 -25.67
CA ALA A 101 -19.40 6.04 -25.96
C ALA A 101 -19.54 7.09 -24.85
N THR A 102 -18.65 7.07 -23.86
CA THR A 102 -18.60 8.11 -22.84
C THR A 102 -17.78 9.32 -23.28
N SER A 103 -18.23 10.53 -22.92
CA SER A 103 -17.53 11.78 -23.25
C SER A 103 -16.23 11.92 -22.46
N ARG A 104 -16.13 11.28 -21.28
CA ARG A 104 -14.94 11.20 -20.45
C ARG A 104 -14.50 9.74 -20.37
N ARG A 105 -13.35 9.43 -20.98
CA ARG A 105 -12.80 8.07 -20.97
C ARG A 105 -12.66 7.53 -19.55
N ASN A 106 -12.98 6.26 -19.38
CA ASN A 106 -12.86 5.57 -18.10
C ASN A 106 -12.20 4.20 -18.27
N TRP A 107 -11.69 3.65 -17.16
CA TRP A 107 -10.84 2.45 -17.19
C TRP A 107 -11.58 1.20 -17.63
N LEU A 108 -12.87 1.10 -17.28
CA LEU A 108 -13.69 -0.08 -17.58
C LEU A 108 -13.90 -0.23 -19.08
N GLU A 109 -14.01 0.87 -19.82
CA GLU A 109 -14.10 0.80 -21.28
C GLU A 109 -12.87 0.19 -21.94
N VAL A 110 -11.68 0.55 -21.44
CA VAL A 110 -10.40 0.02 -21.93
C VAL A 110 -10.26 -1.44 -21.56
N ALA A 111 -10.57 -1.78 -20.31
CA ALA A 111 -10.51 -3.15 -19.80
C ALA A 111 -11.39 -4.11 -20.61
N LEU A 112 -12.62 -3.69 -20.95
CA LEU A 112 -13.57 -4.53 -21.68
C LEU A 112 -13.28 -4.60 -23.18
N ALA A 113 -12.85 -3.50 -23.81
CA ALA A 113 -12.44 -3.54 -25.22
C ALA A 113 -11.21 -4.43 -25.44
N ALA A 114 -10.26 -4.45 -24.50
CA ALA A 114 -9.07 -5.31 -24.60
C ALA A 114 -9.39 -6.82 -24.63
N VAL A 115 -10.57 -7.23 -24.16
CA VAL A 115 -11.05 -8.63 -24.20
C VAL A 115 -11.43 -9.07 -25.61
N ALA A 116 -11.76 -8.12 -26.50
CA ALA A 116 -12.19 -8.39 -27.87
C ALA A 116 -11.21 -7.79 -28.91
N PRO A 117 -9.93 -8.20 -28.93
CA PRO A 117 -8.90 -7.56 -29.77
C PRO A 117 -9.13 -7.67 -31.29
N ALA A 118 -10.00 -8.59 -31.73
CA ALA A 118 -10.39 -8.73 -33.13
C ALA A 118 -11.46 -7.72 -33.57
N ALA A 119 -12.14 -7.07 -32.62
CA ALA A 119 -13.16 -6.08 -32.92
C ALA A 119 -12.54 -4.77 -33.42
N ARG A 120 -13.27 -4.03 -34.24
CA ARG A 120 -12.95 -2.62 -34.49
C ARG A 120 -13.18 -1.83 -33.20
N HIS A 121 -12.22 -1.01 -32.79
CA HIS A 121 -12.34 -0.20 -31.57
C HIS A 121 -12.39 1.29 -31.89
N VAL A 122 -13.46 1.95 -31.44
CA VAL A 122 -13.69 3.39 -31.69
C VAL A 122 -13.99 4.12 -30.39
N ALA A 123 -13.36 5.27 -30.17
CA ALA A 123 -13.58 6.08 -28.98
C ALA A 123 -14.17 7.45 -29.30
N LEU A 124 -15.16 7.89 -28.52
CA LEU A 124 -15.61 9.27 -28.52
C LEU A 124 -14.63 10.15 -27.74
N GLY A 125 -14.20 11.26 -28.34
CA GLY A 125 -13.26 12.20 -27.74
C GLY A 125 -11.79 11.82 -27.93
N ALA A 126 -10.93 12.84 -27.84
CA ALA A 126 -9.47 12.72 -27.98
C ALA A 126 -8.73 12.82 -26.63
N ASP A 127 -9.45 12.82 -25.51
CA ASP A 127 -8.90 12.92 -24.15
C ASP A 127 -8.09 11.67 -23.72
N ALA A 128 -7.83 10.75 -24.64
CA ALA A 128 -6.87 9.64 -24.48
C ALA A 128 -5.42 10.10 -24.21
N ASN A 129 -5.15 11.41 -24.28
CA ASN A 129 -3.86 12.01 -23.95
C ASN A 129 -3.76 12.54 -22.51
N ASP A 130 -4.71 12.24 -21.62
CA ASP A 130 -4.44 12.35 -20.20
C ASP A 130 -3.37 11.31 -19.83
N GLU A 131 -2.11 11.76 -19.80
CA GLU A 131 -0.94 10.94 -19.50
C GLU A 131 -1.09 10.23 -18.15
N PHE A 132 -1.85 10.81 -17.21
CA PHE A 132 -2.14 10.18 -15.93
C PHE A 132 -3.12 9.01 -16.08
N PHE A 133 -4.28 9.22 -16.71
CA PHE A 133 -5.23 8.14 -16.99
C PHE A 133 -4.59 6.97 -17.75
N SER A 134 -3.79 7.29 -18.77
CA SER A 134 -3.03 6.31 -19.56
C SER A 134 -1.93 5.62 -18.73
N THR A 135 -1.34 6.29 -17.75
CA THR A 135 -0.36 5.69 -16.83
C THR A 135 -1.04 4.78 -15.82
N GLN A 136 -2.17 5.20 -15.23
CA GLN A 136 -2.94 4.39 -14.29
C GLN A 136 -3.41 3.08 -14.94
N LEU A 137 -3.87 3.14 -16.20
CA LEU A 137 -4.25 1.95 -16.96
C LEU A 137 -3.07 1.01 -17.23
N ARG A 138 -1.90 1.56 -17.58
CA ARG A 138 -0.68 0.77 -17.81
C ARG A 138 -0.19 0.09 -16.54
N VAL A 139 -0.32 0.74 -15.39
CA VAL A 139 0.09 0.19 -14.09
C VAL A 139 -0.95 -0.81 -13.57
N GLN A 140 -2.22 -0.42 -13.48
CA GLN A 140 -3.24 -1.26 -12.82
C GLN A 140 -3.73 -2.41 -13.70
N LEU A 141 -3.72 -2.24 -15.03
CA LEU A 141 -4.28 -3.21 -15.96
C LEU A 141 -3.31 -3.66 -17.05
N ARG A 142 -2.11 -3.08 -17.14
CA ARG A 142 -1.15 -3.32 -18.23
C ARG A 142 -1.72 -3.06 -19.62
N LEU A 143 -2.64 -2.10 -19.71
CA LEU A 143 -3.28 -1.69 -20.95
C LEU A 143 -2.91 -0.27 -21.32
N ASP A 144 -2.74 -0.03 -22.62
CA ASP A 144 -2.56 1.29 -23.20
C ASP A 144 -3.84 1.68 -23.94
N ALA A 145 -4.53 2.72 -23.47
CA ALA A 145 -5.79 3.17 -24.03
C ALA A 145 -5.67 3.56 -25.52
N ALA A 146 -4.54 4.13 -25.94
CA ALA A 146 -4.31 4.51 -27.33
C ALA A 146 -4.12 3.30 -28.23
N GLN A 147 -3.53 2.21 -27.71
CA GLN A 147 -3.40 0.94 -28.44
C GLN A 147 -4.73 0.20 -28.50
N VAL A 148 -5.51 0.21 -27.42
CA VAL A 148 -6.84 -0.43 -27.39
C VAL A 148 -7.82 0.32 -28.28
N PHE A 149 -7.80 1.66 -28.29
CA PHE A 149 -8.69 2.50 -29.11
C PHE A 149 -7.89 3.35 -30.12
N PRO A 150 -7.45 2.75 -31.24
CA PRO A 150 -6.68 3.46 -32.26
C PRO A 150 -7.53 4.42 -33.09
N GLU A 151 -8.85 4.20 -33.19
CA GLU A 151 -9.78 5.14 -33.83
C GLU A 151 -10.42 6.06 -32.80
N GLN A 152 -10.17 7.37 -32.92
CA GLN A 152 -10.73 8.39 -32.04
C GLN A 152 -11.57 9.39 -32.83
N VAL A 153 -12.71 9.76 -32.27
CA VAL A 153 -13.64 10.73 -32.83
C VAL A 153 -13.41 12.07 -32.14
N ALA A 154 -12.77 13.00 -32.84
CA ALA A 154 -12.53 14.35 -32.33
C ALA A 154 -13.85 15.10 -32.08
N VAL A 155 -13.96 15.74 -30.93
CA VAL A 155 -15.10 16.56 -30.53
C VAL A 155 -14.62 17.93 -30.02
N PRO A 156 -15.24 19.04 -30.45
CA PRO A 156 -14.95 20.35 -29.88
C PRO A 156 -15.40 20.47 -28.42
N THR A 157 -14.66 21.22 -27.60
CA THR A 157 -14.88 21.37 -26.16
C THR A 157 -16.28 21.88 -25.77
N ASP A 158 -16.87 22.75 -26.58
CA ASP A 158 -18.19 23.35 -26.30
C ASP A 158 -19.33 22.75 -27.13
N GLU A 159 -19.05 21.69 -27.90
CA GLU A 159 -20.09 21.03 -28.69
C GLU A 159 -21.11 20.29 -27.80
N PRO A 160 -22.43 20.46 -28.02
CA PRO A 160 -23.48 19.75 -27.28
C PRO A 160 -23.28 18.23 -27.29
N ASP A 161 -23.49 17.56 -26.15
CA ASP A 161 -23.21 16.13 -26.00
C ASP A 161 -24.10 15.27 -26.93
N ALA A 162 -25.32 15.72 -27.25
CA ALA A 162 -26.14 15.12 -28.31
C ALA A 162 -25.42 15.09 -29.67
N GLN A 163 -24.76 16.18 -30.05
CA GLN A 163 -24.03 16.28 -31.31
C GLN A 163 -22.74 15.44 -31.29
N ARG A 164 -22.06 15.37 -30.14
CA ARG A 164 -20.92 14.48 -29.93
C ARG A 164 -21.31 13.01 -30.12
N ASN A 165 -22.43 12.60 -29.54
CA ASN A 165 -22.99 11.26 -29.71
C ASN A 165 -23.31 10.95 -31.19
N LEU A 166 -23.82 11.94 -31.95
CA LEU A 166 -24.06 11.79 -33.39
C LEU A 166 -22.75 11.73 -34.19
N ARG A 167 -21.68 12.41 -33.77
CA ARG A 167 -20.35 12.24 -34.37
C ARG A 167 -19.83 10.83 -34.17
N LEU A 168 -19.99 10.25 -32.97
CA LEU A 168 -19.66 8.85 -32.75
C LEU A 168 -20.44 7.96 -33.72
N ALA A 169 -21.76 8.09 -33.77
CA ALA A 169 -22.58 7.31 -34.70
C ALA A 169 -22.13 7.50 -36.15
N SER A 170 -21.81 8.73 -36.56
CA SER A 170 -21.33 9.02 -37.92
C SER A 170 -20.00 8.33 -38.23
N ALA A 171 -19.07 8.32 -37.27
CA ALA A 171 -17.77 7.66 -37.40
C ALA A 171 -17.90 6.12 -37.42
N LEU A 172 -18.85 5.58 -36.65
CA LEU A 172 -19.18 4.16 -36.66
C LEU A 172 -19.75 3.74 -38.02
N LEU A 173 -20.67 4.54 -38.57
CA LEU A 173 -21.34 4.30 -39.86
C LEU A 173 -20.47 4.64 -41.08
N GLY A 174 -19.43 5.44 -40.93
CA GLY A 174 -18.63 5.97 -42.04
C GLY A 174 -19.33 7.04 -42.89
N ARG A 175 -20.46 7.57 -42.42
CA ARG A 175 -21.28 8.59 -43.08
C ARG A 175 -22.04 9.41 -42.04
N PRO A 176 -22.49 10.63 -42.36
CA PRO A 176 -23.30 11.42 -41.43
C PRO A 176 -24.51 10.63 -40.91
N ALA A 177 -24.61 10.49 -39.59
CA ALA A 177 -25.74 9.89 -38.92
C ALA A 177 -26.93 10.86 -38.91
N ILE A 178 -28.11 10.37 -39.28
CA ILE A 178 -29.36 11.13 -39.17
C ILE A 178 -29.93 10.86 -37.77
N PRO A 179 -30.10 11.88 -36.91
CA PRO A 179 -30.65 11.66 -35.57
C PRO A 179 -32.07 11.12 -35.66
N VAL A 180 -32.34 10.07 -34.89
CA VAL A 180 -33.69 9.51 -34.73
C VAL A 180 -34.17 9.87 -33.33
N PRO A 181 -35.23 10.69 -33.16
CA PRO A 181 -35.71 11.05 -31.83
C PRO A 181 -35.99 9.82 -30.95
N ALA A 182 -35.71 9.93 -29.66
CA ALA A 182 -36.05 8.88 -28.70
C ALA A 182 -37.56 8.63 -28.73
N THR A 183 -37.96 7.36 -28.79
CA THR A 183 -39.38 6.99 -28.83
C THR A 183 -39.78 6.41 -27.48
N PHE A 184 -40.57 7.14 -26.69
CA PHE A 184 -41.00 6.67 -25.37
C PHE A 184 -42.27 5.84 -25.45
N THR A 185 -42.15 4.55 -25.16
CA THR A 185 -43.32 3.72 -24.85
C THR A 185 -43.32 3.45 -23.35
N LEU A 186 -43.98 4.33 -22.59
CA LEU A 186 -44.06 4.19 -21.13
C LEU A 186 -44.88 2.95 -20.72
N PRO A 187 -44.36 2.09 -19.82
CA PRO A 187 -45.08 0.90 -19.34
C PRO A 187 -46.42 1.25 -18.69
N SER A 188 -47.43 0.40 -18.89
CA SER A 188 -48.75 0.58 -18.27
C SER A 188 -48.69 0.60 -16.75
N ALA A 189 -47.82 -0.23 -16.15
CA ALA A 189 -47.57 -0.24 -14.71
C ALA A 189 -47.04 1.11 -14.20
N ALA A 190 -46.01 1.66 -14.85
CA ALA A 190 -45.46 2.97 -14.49
C ALA A 190 -46.48 4.10 -14.61
N ARG A 191 -47.31 4.07 -15.67
CA ARG A 191 -48.44 5.02 -15.83
C ARG A 191 -49.49 4.85 -14.73
N ALA A 192 -49.80 3.62 -14.33
CA ALA A 192 -50.76 3.36 -13.27
C ALA A 192 -50.26 3.89 -11.91
N THR A 193 -49.01 3.58 -11.56
CA THR A 193 -48.37 4.08 -10.33
C THR A 193 -48.28 5.61 -10.30
N ALA A 194 -47.88 6.23 -11.42
CA ALA A 194 -47.86 7.68 -11.53
C ALA A 194 -49.26 8.29 -11.33
N ARG A 195 -50.29 7.75 -11.98
CA ARG A 195 -51.67 8.23 -11.84
C ARG A 195 -52.24 8.05 -10.44
N GLU A 196 -51.95 6.92 -9.79
CA GLU A 196 -52.33 6.67 -8.41
C GLU A 196 -51.72 7.73 -7.47
N PHE A 197 -50.41 7.98 -7.63
CA PHE A 197 -49.72 9.02 -6.88
C PHE A 197 -50.32 10.41 -7.17
N LEU A 198 -50.49 10.78 -8.43
CA LEU A 198 -51.07 12.08 -8.81
C LEU A 198 -52.47 12.26 -8.20
N SER A 199 -53.33 11.25 -8.30
CA SER A 199 -54.67 11.27 -7.72
C SER A 199 -54.63 11.42 -6.19
N ALA A 200 -53.72 10.73 -5.51
CA ALA A 200 -53.55 10.85 -4.05
C ALA A 200 -53.09 12.26 -3.62
N GLN A 201 -52.36 12.96 -4.49
CA GLN A 201 -51.90 14.34 -4.27
C GLN A 201 -52.87 15.41 -4.82
N GLY A 202 -54.02 15.02 -5.38
CA GLY A 202 -54.97 15.94 -6.00
C GLY A 202 -54.45 16.60 -7.29
N LEU A 203 -53.49 15.97 -7.95
CA LEU A 203 -52.90 16.43 -9.22
C LEU A 203 -53.58 15.75 -10.41
N ALA A 204 -53.80 16.51 -11.49
CA ALA A 204 -54.40 16.00 -12.72
C ALA A 204 -53.38 16.04 -13.89
N PRO A 205 -53.35 15.03 -14.77
CA PRO A 205 -52.49 15.03 -15.96
C PRO A 205 -52.66 16.30 -16.81
N GLY A 206 -51.54 16.87 -17.26
CA GLY A 206 -51.45 18.11 -18.03
C GLY A 206 -51.77 19.38 -17.23
N ARG A 207 -51.94 19.29 -15.90
CA ARG A 207 -52.38 20.41 -15.06
C ARG A 207 -51.51 20.63 -13.82
N TYR A 208 -50.21 20.36 -13.90
CA TYR A 208 -49.24 20.71 -12.86
C TYR A 208 -47.86 21.01 -13.45
N VAL A 209 -47.08 21.81 -12.73
CA VAL A 209 -45.66 22.02 -13.02
C VAL A 209 -44.85 20.99 -12.23
N LEU A 210 -44.05 20.19 -12.94
CA LEU A 210 -43.10 19.29 -12.31
C LEU A 210 -41.79 20.03 -12.10
N CYS A 211 -41.25 19.98 -10.88
CA CYS A 211 -40.05 20.68 -10.51
C CYS A 211 -38.95 19.75 -9.96
N ALA A 212 -37.84 19.70 -10.68
CA ALA A 212 -36.62 19.04 -10.22
C ALA A 212 -35.62 20.12 -9.76
N ALA A 213 -35.85 20.63 -8.54
CA ALA A 213 -34.99 21.63 -7.90
C ALA A 213 -33.72 21.03 -7.27
N ALA A 214 -33.58 19.71 -7.31
CA ALA A 214 -32.49 18.94 -6.69
C ALA A 214 -31.29 18.74 -7.64
N GLY A 215 -30.27 17.99 -7.19
CA GLY A 215 -28.92 17.92 -7.76
C GLY A 215 -27.79 17.89 -6.69
N PHE A 216 -28.19 17.91 -5.42
CA PHE A 216 -27.31 18.06 -4.25
C PHE A 216 -26.31 16.92 -4.07
N ALA A 217 -26.66 15.71 -4.51
CA ALA A 217 -25.88 14.52 -4.24
C ALA A 217 -24.56 14.44 -5.04
N ASN A 218 -24.47 15.13 -6.20
CA ASN A 218 -23.33 15.00 -7.10
C ASN A 218 -22.56 16.32 -7.30
N VAL A 219 -23.25 17.45 -7.49
CA VAL A 219 -22.62 18.75 -7.77
C VAL A 219 -23.45 19.90 -7.18
N THR A 220 -23.17 20.26 -5.93
CA THR A 220 -23.89 21.32 -5.19
C THR A 220 -23.97 22.63 -5.96
N LEU A 221 -22.89 23.00 -6.67
CA LEU A 221 -22.79 24.20 -7.49
C LEU A 221 -23.87 24.34 -8.57
N LYS A 222 -24.53 23.26 -9.01
CA LYS A 222 -25.60 23.34 -10.02
C LYS A 222 -26.93 23.86 -9.46
N THR A 223 -27.03 24.01 -8.15
CA THR A 223 -28.31 24.21 -7.47
C THR A 223 -28.68 25.68 -7.39
N TRP A 224 -29.76 26.08 -8.07
CA TRP A 224 -30.32 27.41 -7.88
C TRP A 224 -30.95 27.56 -6.48
N PRO A 225 -30.83 28.72 -5.81
CA PRO A 225 -31.27 28.89 -4.42
C PRO A 225 -32.73 28.48 -4.17
N ALA A 226 -32.97 27.75 -3.08
CA ALA A 226 -34.27 27.15 -2.77
C ALA A 226 -35.39 28.18 -2.55
N ASP A 227 -35.07 29.34 -1.98
CA ASP A 227 -35.99 30.47 -1.81
C ASP A 227 -36.51 31.00 -3.15
N ARG A 228 -35.66 30.95 -4.18
CA ARG A 228 -36.02 31.41 -5.53
C ARG A 228 -36.89 30.39 -6.25
N PHE A 229 -36.57 29.09 -6.14
CA PHE A 229 -37.48 28.03 -6.60
C PHE A 229 -38.85 28.14 -5.94
N ALA A 230 -38.88 28.30 -4.61
CA ALA A 230 -40.13 28.47 -3.86
C ALA A 230 -40.95 29.65 -4.38
N ALA A 231 -40.31 30.79 -4.67
CA ALA A 231 -40.99 31.95 -5.25
C ALA A 231 -41.55 31.69 -6.65
N THR A 232 -40.80 31.03 -7.54
CA THR A 232 -41.26 30.69 -8.89
C THR A 232 -42.40 29.68 -8.88
N LEU A 233 -42.36 28.68 -7.98
CA LEU A 233 -43.44 27.70 -7.81
C LEU A 233 -44.73 28.34 -7.28
N ARG A 234 -44.62 29.26 -6.30
CA ARG A 234 -45.78 30.03 -5.84
C ARG A 234 -46.41 30.85 -6.96
N HIS A 235 -45.60 31.50 -7.79
CA HIS A 235 -46.10 32.26 -8.93
C HIS A 235 -46.88 31.37 -9.91
N ALA A 236 -46.40 30.16 -10.20
CA ALA A 236 -47.13 29.21 -11.05
C ALA A 236 -48.53 28.85 -10.48
N GLN A 237 -48.63 28.69 -9.16
CA GLN A 237 -49.90 28.41 -8.49
C GLN A 237 -50.81 29.65 -8.48
N GLU A 238 -50.29 30.83 -8.13
CA GLU A 238 -51.05 32.07 -7.97
C GLU A 238 -51.55 32.63 -9.31
N ARG A 239 -50.67 32.70 -10.31
CA ARG A 239 -50.95 33.36 -11.59
C ARG A 239 -51.65 32.46 -12.60
N HIS A 240 -51.29 31.17 -12.61
CA HIS A 240 -51.75 30.20 -13.62
C HIS A 240 -52.66 29.12 -13.04
N GLY A 241 -52.85 29.07 -11.71
CA GLY A 241 -53.68 28.04 -11.08
C GLY A 241 -53.14 26.63 -11.26
N LEU A 242 -51.82 26.48 -11.47
CA LEU A 242 -51.17 25.19 -11.68
C LEU A 242 -50.54 24.70 -10.36
N PRO A 243 -51.04 23.61 -9.77
CA PRO A 243 -50.35 22.87 -8.72
C PRO A 243 -48.91 22.50 -9.12
N THR A 244 -48.08 22.27 -8.11
CA THR A 244 -46.65 21.99 -8.30
C THR A 244 -46.28 20.65 -7.66
N LEU A 245 -45.41 19.91 -8.34
CA LEU A 245 -44.87 18.62 -7.89
C LEU A 245 -43.35 18.71 -7.81
N LEU A 246 -42.78 18.59 -6.62
CA LEU A 246 -41.35 18.45 -6.43
C LEU A 246 -40.94 16.99 -6.60
N VAL A 247 -39.86 16.76 -7.35
CA VAL A 247 -39.29 15.44 -7.56
C VAL A 247 -37.79 15.41 -7.23
N GLY A 248 -37.33 14.28 -6.71
CA GLY A 248 -35.91 13.97 -6.56
C GLY A 248 -35.68 12.57 -6.01
N HIS A 249 -34.43 12.26 -5.68
CA HIS A 249 -34.08 10.96 -5.09
C HIS A 249 -34.31 10.95 -3.57
N GLU A 250 -34.52 9.78 -2.97
CA GLU A 250 -34.69 9.61 -1.51
C GLU A 250 -33.56 10.26 -0.68
N HIS A 251 -32.33 10.21 -1.18
CA HIS A 251 -31.16 10.86 -0.56
C HIS A 251 -31.27 12.39 -0.49
N GLU A 252 -32.19 13.01 -1.22
CA GLU A 252 -32.41 14.45 -1.28
C GLU A 252 -33.62 14.91 -0.45
N ARG A 253 -34.26 13.98 0.29
CA ARG A 253 -35.46 14.21 1.11
C ARG A 253 -35.38 15.49 1.94
N THR A 254 -34.34 15.63 2.76
CA THR A 254 -34.20 16.76 3.69
C THR A 254 -34.24 18.12 2.97
N HIS A 255 -33.61 18.21 1.79
CA HIS A 255 -33.58 19.44 1.00
C HIS A 255 -34.93 19.74 0.36
N LEU A 256 -35.58 18.72 -0.20
CA LEU A 256 -36.88 18.86 -0.86
C LEU A 256 -38.01 19.15 0.12
N GLU A 257 -38.01 18.54 1.30
CA GLU A 257 -38.96 18.84 2.38
C GLU A 257 -38.81 20.28 2.88
N SER A 258 -37.57 20.78 3.00
CA SER A 258 -37.28 22.17 3.36
C SER A 258 -37.78 23.16 2.30
N LEU A 259 -37.56 22.86 1.02
CA LEU A 259 -38.06 23.68 -0.10
C LEU A 259 -39.60 23.67 -0.11
N ALA A 260 -40.22 22.50 0.03
CA ALA A 260 -41.67 22.37 0.12
C ALA A 260 -42.26 23.17 1.29
N ALA A 261 -41.59 23.19 2.44
CA ALA A 261 -41.97 24.01 3.59
C ALA A 261 -41.86 25.51 3.31
N THR A 262 -40.78 25.95 2.65
CA THR A 262 -40.54 27.35 2.29
C THR A 262 -41.51 27.88 1.22
N SER A 263 -42.07 26.98 0.41
CA SER A 263 -43.11 27.30 -0.56
C SER A 263 -44.50 27.54 0.06
N ARG A 264 -44.72 27.20 1.34
CA ARG A 264 -46.02 27.41 2.01
C ARG A 264 -46.27 28.91 2.24
N THR A 265 -47.51 29.33 2.03
CA THR A 265 -47.99 30.69 2.35
C THR A 265 -49.07 30.67 3.43
N SER A 266 -49.35 31.83 4.02
CA SER A 266 -50.39 32.03 5.03
C SER A 266 -51.81 32.14 4.45
N THR A 267 -51.96 32.15 3.12
CA THR A 267 -53.24 32.26 2.42
C THR A 267 -53.82 30.87 2.16
N ALA A 268 -55.02 30.60 2.69
CA ALA A 268 -55.69 29.29 2.68
C ALA A 268 -56.01 28.70 1.28
N ALA A 269 -55.73 29.41 0.19
CA ALA A 269 -56.01 28.98 -1.18
C ALA A 269 -54.83 28.25 -1.87
N LEU A 270 -53.61 28.33 -1.32
CA LEU A 270 -52.41 27.74 -1.95
C LEU A 270 -51.95 26.51 -1.16
N VAL A 271 -51.85 25.37 -1.85
CA VAL A 271 -51.40 24.11 -1.28
C VAL A 271 -49.88 24.01 -1.41
N ALA A 272 -49.22 23.44 -0.41
CA ALA A 272 -47.79 23.12 -0.52
C ALA A 272 -47.53 22.24 -1.77
N PRO A 273 -46.38 22.39 -2.45
CA PRO A 273 -46.04 21.48 -3.55
C PRO A 273 -46.09 20.03 -3.05
N ALA A 274 -46.69 19.15 -3.85
CA ALA A 274 -46.61 17.72 -3.61
C ALA A 274 -45.15 17.27 -3.72
N LEU A 275 -44.77 16.22 -2.98
CA LEU A 275 -43.40 15.69 -3.00
C LEU A 275 -43.41 14.24 -3.43
N TRP A 276 -42.63 13.93 -4.46
CA TRP A 276 -42.33 12.56 -4.88
C TRP A 276 -40.84 12.29 -4.72
N LEU A 277 -40.50 11.22 -4.02
CA LEU A 277 -39.13 10.75 -3.83
C LEU A 277 -38.99 9.39 -4.52
N GLY A 278 -38.03 9.31 -5.44
CA GLY A 278 -37.72 8.10 -6.18
C GLY A 278 -36.60 7.29 -5.55
N HIS A 279 -36.56 6.01 -5.94
CA HIS A 279 -35.47 5.06 -5.69
C HIS A 279 -34.85 4.59 -7.02
N GLU A 280 -33.84 3.71 -6.96
CA GLU A 280 -33.08 3.28 -8.15
C GLU A 280 -33.94 2.65 -9.27
N ASP A 281 -35.06 2.01 -8.92
CA ASP A 281 -36.02 1.35 -9.83
C ASP A 281 -37.18 2.25 -10.26
N SER A 282 -37.20 3.51 -9.83
CA SER A 282 -38.35 4.40 -9.96
C SER A 282 -38.32 5.28 -11.22
N LEU A 283 -37.31 5.14 -12.09
CA LEU A 283 -37.15 5.99 -13.28
C LEU A 283 -38.31 5.90 -14.28
N PRO A 284 -38.91 4.71 -14.56
CA PRO A 284 -40.11 4.64 -15.41
C PRO A 284 -41.29 5.44 -14.84
N THR A 285 -41.46 5.43 -13.51
CA THR A 285 -42.50 6.20 -12.82
C THR A 285 -42.21 7.70 -12.90
N LEU A 286 -40.96 8.11 -12.71
CA LEU A 286 -40.54 9.50 -12.94
C LEU A 286 -40.84 9.96 -14.37
N ALA A 287 -40.53 9.12 -15.37
CA ALA A 287 -40.83 9.42 -16.77
C ALA A 287 -42.34 9.59 -17.00
N ALA A 288 -43.18 8.78 -16.35
CA ALA A 288 -44.64 8.93 -16.41
C ALA A 288 -45.14 10.21 -15.72
N LEU A 289 -44.60 10.56 -14.55
CA LEU A 289 -44.89 11.82 -13.86
C LEU A 289 -44.45 13.04 -14.68
N ILE A 290 -43.36 12.95 -15.44
CA ILE A 290 -42.93 14.01 -16.34
C ILE A 290 -43.86 14.09 -17.55
N ALA A 291 -44.18 12.96 -18.19
CA ALA A 291 -45.05 12.92 -19.37
C ALA A 291 -46.47 13.46 -19.11
N ASP A 292 -46.97 13.31 -17.88
CA ASP A 292 -48.28 13.83 -17.46
C ASP A 292 -48.19 15.27 -16.89
N SER A 293 -47.03 15.93 -16.91
CA SER A 293 -46.88 17.33 -16.46
C SER A 293 -47.21 18.34 -17.56
N ALA A 294 -47.58 19.57 -17.18
CA ALA A 294 -47.79 20.67 -18.13
C ALA A 294 -46.47 21.32 -18.59
N LEU A 295 -45.50 21.38 -17.68
CA LEU A 295 -44.21 22.05 -17.86
C LEU A 295 -43.20 21.48 -16.86
N PHE A 296 -41.94 21.38 -17.27
CA PHE A 296 -40.81 21.05 -16.41
C PHE A 296 -40.08 22.31 -15.96
N LEU A 297 -39.77 22.43 -14.67
CA LEU A 297 -38.93 23.48 -14.10
C LEU A 297 -37.76 22.86 -13.31
N GLY A 298 -36.51 23.23 -13.55
CA GLY A 298 -35.44 22.67 -12.72
C GLY A 298 -34.03 23.14 -13.04
N ASN A 299 -33.05 22.55 -12.33
CA ASN A 299 -31.64 22.73 -12.65
C ASN A 299 -31.22 21.83 -13.84
N ASP A 300 -30.01 22.05 -14.34
CA ASP A 300 -29.29 21.13 -15.25
C ASP A 300 -29.10 19.73 -14.61
N THR A 301 -30.05 18.84 -14.87
CA THR A 301 -30.16 17.49 -14.29
C THR A 301 -30.63 16.47 -15.32
N GLY A 302 -30.46 15.17 -15.03
CA GLY A 302 -30.98 14.11 -15.90
C GLY A 302 -32.49 14.18 -16.13
N ALA A 303 -33.27 14.65 -15.14
CA ALA A 303 -34.72 14.82 -15.25
C ALA A 303 -35.10 15.88 -16.31
N MET A 304 -34.30 16.94 -16.46
CA MET A 304 -34.50 17.96 -17.50
C MET A 304 -34.36 17.36 -18.90
N HIS A 305 -33.32 16.55 -19.13
CA HIS A 305 -33.14 15.88 -20.40
C HIS A 305 -34.27 14.89 -20.69
N LEU A 306 -34.73 14.17 -19.66
CA LEU A 306 -35.86 13.26 -19.78
C LEU A 306 -37.15 14.01 -20.16
N ALA A 307 -37.42 15.17 -19.56
CA ALA A 307 -38.55 16.03 -19.92
C ALA A 307 -38.48 16.51 -21.37
N ALA A 308 -37.31 16.94 -21.83
CA ALA A 308 -37.09 17.32 -23.22
C ALA A 308 -37.38 16.16 -24.18
N ALA A 309 -36.95 14.95 -23.84
CA ALA A 309 -37.12 13.77 -24.66
C ALA A 309 -38.58 13.26 -24.68
N LEU A 310 -39.35 13.53 -23.62
CA LEU A 310 -40.81 13.30 -23.53
C LEU A 310 -41.65 14.42 -24.19
N ASP A 311 -41.00 15.40 -24.84
CA ASP A 311 -41.62 16.56 -25.49
C ASP A 311 -42.43 17.46 -24.52
N ILE A 312 -41.99 17.53 -23.26
CA ILE A 312 -42.54 18.46 -22.26
C ILE A 312 -41.79 19.79 -22.37
N PRO A 313 -42.48 20.95 -22.35
CA PRO A 313 -41.82 22.25 -22.31
C PRO A 313 -40.86 22.37 -21.11
N VAL A 314 -39.61 22.75 -21.37
CA VAL A 314 -38.55 22.79 -20.35
C VAL A 314 -38.21 24.23 -20.00
N VAL A 315 -38.33 24.60 -18.72
CA VAL A 315 -37.70 25.79 -18.15
C VAL A 315 -36.56 25.33 -17.26
N ALA A 316 -35.32 25.61 -17.65
CA ALA A 316 -34.16 25.11 -16.92
C ALA A 316 -33.14 26.20 -16.59
N ILE A 317 -32.48 26.04 -15.45
CA ILE A 317 -31.51 26.98 -14.90
C ILE A 317 -30.13 26.33 -14.90
N PHE A 318 -29.16 27.02 -15.52
CA PHE A 318 -27.81 26.49 -15.70
C PHE A 318 -26.78 27.30 -14.91
N GLY A 319 -25.86 26.57 -14.27
CA GLY A 319 -24.77 27.11 -13.48
C GLY A 319 -23.49 26.29 -13.61
N GLY A 320 -22.34 26.97 -13.59
CA GLY A 320 -21.02 26.37 -13.58
C GLY A 320 -20.67 25.49 -14.79
N GLY A 321 -19.52 24.82 -14.69
CA GLY A 321 -19.08 23.77 -15.61
C GLY A 321 -19.03 24.17 -17.08
N THR A 322 -19.47 23.27 -17.95
CA THR A 322 -19.51 23.40 -19.42
C THR A 322 -20.95 23.35 -19.92
N TRP A 323 -21.78 24.28 -19.43
CA TRP A 323 -23.23 24.30 -19.62
C TRP A 323 -23.70 24.08 -21.08
N ALA A 324 -22.97 24.61 -22.07
CA ALA A 324 -23.32 24.47 -23.50
C ALA A 324 -23.38 23.00 -23.97
N ARG A 325 -22.61 22.12 -23.32
CA ARG A 325 -22.61 20.68 -23.58
C ARG A 325 -23.93 20.01 -23.20
N PHE A 326 -24.59 20.51 -22.16
CA PHE A 326 -25.76 19.90 -21.53
C PHE A 326 -27.07 20.63 -21.88
N VAL A 327 -27.08 21.44 -22.94
CA VAL A 327 -28.33 22.01 -23.45
C VAL A 327 -29.26 20.85 -23.85
N PRO A 328 -30.52 20.81 -23.36
CA PRO A 328 -31.43 19.72 -23.66
C PRO A 328 -31.87 19.76 -25.12
N LEU A 329 -32.15 18.59 -25.70
CA LEU A 329 -32.79 18.45 -27.02
C LEU A 329 -34.30 18.76 -26.94
N ALA A 330 -34.67 19.83 -26.25
CA ALA A 330 -36.07 20.23 -26.09
C ALA A 330 -36.57 20.90 -27.36
N ARG A 331 -37.82 20.64 -27.74
CA ARG A 331 -38.49 21.36 -28.82
C ARG A 331 -39.02 22.72 -28.37
N ARG A 332 -39.33 22.83 -27.07
CA ARG A 332 -40.07 23.94 -26.48
C ARG A 332 -39.53 24.31 -25.10
N GLY A 333 -39.64 25.59 -24.76
CA GLY A 333 -39.23 26.14 -23.48
C GLY A 333 -37.94 26.95 -23.54
N LEU A 334 -37.36 27.21 -22.38
CA LEU A 334 -36.29 28.18 -22.19
C LEU A 334 -35.22 27.67 -21.23
N VAL A 335 -33.96 27.80 -21.63
CA VAL A 335 -32.82 27.69 -20.70
C VAL A 335 -32.38 29.08 -20.27
N LEU A 336 -32.24 29.29 -18.97
CA LEU A 336 -31.66 30.48 -18.37
C LEU A 336 -30.22 30.21 -17.97
N VAL A 337 -29.31 31.06 -18.43
CA VAL A 337 -27.89 31.00 -18.07
C VAL A 337 -27.34 32.40 -17.90
N GLN A 338 -26.45 32.63 -16.93
CA GLN A 338 -25.61 33.82 -16.88
C GLN A 338 -24.19 33.44 -17.31
N PRO A 339 -23.80 33.68 -18.58
CA PRO A 339 -22.48 33.34 -19.08
C PRO A 339 -21.39 34.10 -18.32
N LEU A 340 -20.39 33.38 -17.83
CA LEU A 340 -19.22 33.96 -17.17
C LEU A 340 -17.92 33.53 -17.86
N PRO A 341 -16.88 34.39 -17.87
CA PRO A 341 -15.56 34.02 -18.40
C PRO A 341 -14.89 32.83 -17.68
N CYS A 342 -15.33 32.53 -16.45
CA CYS A 342 -14.83 31.40 -15.68
C CYS A 342 -15.47 30.05 -16.04
N PHE A 343 -16.40 29.98 -16.99
CA PHE A 343 -16.93 28.72 -17.48
C PHE A 343 -15.84 27.81 -18.06
N GLY A 344 -16.14 26.51 -18.10
CA GLY A 344 -15.11 25.47 -18.15
C GLY A 344 -14.43 25.22 -16.81
N CYS A 345 -15.12 25.48 -15.68
CA CYS A 345 -14.57 25.31 -14.33
C CYS A 345 -14.71 23.89 -13.76
N GLY A 346 -15.26 22.93 -14.51
CA GLY A 346 -15.49 21.57 -14.00
C GLY A 346 -16.43 21.49 -12.79
N TRP A 347 -17.23 22.53 -12.57
CA TRP A 347 -18.07 22.74 -11.38
C TRP A 347 -17.34 22.81 -10.03
N ASP A 348 -16.06 23.19 -10.00
CA ASP A 348 -15.53 23.79 -8.77
C ASP A 348 -15.32 25.30 -8.91
N CYS A 349 -16.09 25.98 -8.09
CA CYS A 349 -16.25 27.41 -8.14
C CYS A 349 -15.22 28.08 -7.25
N ALA A 350 -14.45 29.01 -7.83
CA ALA A 350 -13.52 29.85 -7.06
C ALA A 350 -14.23 30.74 -6.01
N PHE A 351 -15.56 30.86 -6.07
CA PHE A 351 -16.38 31.70 -5.19
C PHE A 351 -17.19 30.89 -4.18
N GLY A 352 -17.05 29.56 -4.15
CA GLY A 352 -17.86 28.66 -3.34
C GLY A 352 -19.25 28.38 -3.94
N ASP A 353 -19.92 27.36 -3.40
CA ASP A 353 -21.17 26.81 -3.96
C ASP A 353 -22.39 27.70 -3.71
N THR A 354 -22.41 28.42 -2.59
CA THR A 354 -23.55 29.27 -2.19
C THR A 354 -23.50 30.68 -2.75
N ALA A 355 -22.34 31.12 -3.26
CA ALA A 355 -22.12 32.48 -3.77
C ALA A 355 -21.80 32.51 -5.27
N ALA A 356 -22.02 31.41 -5.99
CA ALA A 356 -21.69 31.27 -7.41
C ALA A 356 -22.38 32.35 -8.28
N PRO A 357 -21.63 33.28 -8.88
CA PRO A 357 -22.23 34.41 -9.60
C PRO A 357 -23.08 33.97 -10.80
N CYS A 358 -22.78 32.82 -11.41
CA CYS A 358 -23.52 32.30 -12.57
C CYS A 358 -24.95 31.84 -12.24
N LEU A 359 -25.23 31.52 -10.97
CA LEU A 359 -26.57 31.16 -10.50
C LEU A 359 -27.23 32.30 -9.74
N SER A 360 -26.48 32.95 -8.85
CA SER A 360 -27.02 34.05 -8.03
C SER A 360 -27.42 35.27 -8.87
N GLY A 361 -26.86 35.42 -10.07
CA GLY A 361 -27.29 36.42 -11.05
C GLY A 361 -28.63 36.12 -11.75
N ILE A 362 -29.07 34.86 -11.78
CA ILE A 362 -30.38 34.49 -12.37
C ILE A 362 -31.46 34.74 -11.32
N THR A 363 -32.28 35.77 -11.49
CA THR A 363 -33.23 36.22 -10.47
C THR A 363 -34.59 35.52 -10.56
N ILE A 364 -35.40 35.67 -9.51
CA ILE A 364 -36.78 35.18 -9.47
C ILE A 364 -37.58 35.73 -10.67
N ALA A 365 -37.42 37.01 -11.00
CA ALA A 365 -38.11 37.64 -12.12
C ALA A 365 -37.74 37.01 -13.47
N ASP A 366 -36.48 36.59 -13.66
CA ASP A 366 -36.06 35.91 -14.89
C ASP A 366 -36.75 34.56 -15.03
N ALA A 367 -36.77 33.78 -13.93
CA ALA A 367 -37.41 32.47 -13.89
C ALA A 367 -38.93 32.55 -14.07
N ILE A 368 -39.59 33.52 -13.43
CA ILE A 368 -41.02 33.79 -13.63
C ILE A 368 -41.32 34.18 -15.07
N THR A 369 -40.53 35.09 -15.66
CA THR A 369 -40.73 35.50 -17.06
C THR A 369 -40.58 34.31 -18.00
N ALA A 370 -39.57 33.46 -17.79
CA ALA A 370 -39.39 32.26 -18.59
C ALA A 370 -40.55 31.25 -18.44
N LEU A 371 -41.07 31.09 -17.22
CA LEU A 371 -42.23 30.25 -16.95
C LEU A 371 -43.49 30.80 -17.64
N ASP A 372 -43.77 32.09 -17.48
CA ASP A 372 -44.91 32.78 -18.10
C ASP A 372 -44.84 32.73 -19.63
N ASP A 373 -43.68 33.03 -20.21
CA ASP A 373 -43.45 32.97 -21.67
C ASP A 373 -43.71 31.56 -22.21
N THR A 374 -43.22 30.53 -21.51
CA THR A 374 -43.36 29.13 -21.94
C THR A 374 -44.81 28.65 -21.83
N LEU A 375 -45.54 29.06 -20.79
CA LEU A 375 -46.96 28.71 -20.61
C LEU A 375 -47.87 29.47 -21.59
N ALA A 376 -47.57 30.74 -21.85
CA ALA A 376 -48.35 31.58 -22.78
C ALA A 376 -48.12 31.18 -24.25
N HIS A 377 -46.93 30.70 -24.57
CA HIS A 377 -46.55 30.29 -25.92
C HIS A 377 -46.04 28.85 -25.93
N PRO A 378 -46.92 27.86 -25.68
CA PRO A 378 -46.54 26.45 -25.55
C PRO A 378 -46.10 25.82 -26.87
N ASP A 379 -46.14 26.53 -28.00
CA ASP A 379 -45.62 26.08 -29.30
C ASP A 379 -44.37 26.86 -29.73
N ALA A 380 -43.90 27.82 -28.91
CA ALA A 380 -42.69 28.55 -29.20
C ALA A 380 -41.48 27.60 -29.25
N PRO A 381 -40.59 27.77 -30.23
CA PRO A 381 -39.40 26.94 -30.32
C PRO A 381 -38.51 27.17 -29.11
N PHE A 382 -37.82 26.10 -28.69
CA PHE A 382 -36.86 26.15 -27.61
C PHE A 382 -35.78 27.23 -27.85
N ALA A 383 -35.43 27.96 -26.79
CA ALA A 383 -34.38 28.97 -26.85
C ALA A 383 -33.50 28.98 -25.59
N VAL A 384 -32.26 29.46 -25.77
CA VAL A 384 -31.34 29.76 -24.67
C VAL A 384 -31.34 31.26 -24.43
N ARG A 385 -31.74 31.69 -23.24
CA ARG A 385 -31.76 33.09 -22.81
C ARG A 385 -30.56 33.35 -21.90
N GLN A 386 -29.64 34.17 -22.42
CA GLN A 386 -28.47 34.61 -21.67
C GLN A 386 -28.80 35.85 -20.85
N ILE A 387 -28.48 35.81 -19.56
CA ILE A 387 -28.71 36.89 -18.60
C ILE A 387 -27.37 37.57 -18.33
N GLU A 388 -27.28 38.88 -18.60
CA GLU A 388 -26.08 39.67 -18.38
C GLU A 388 -26.36 40.75 -17.33
N ARG A 389 -26.10 40.44 -16.05
CA ARG A 389 -26.29 41.40 -14.94
C ARG A 389 -24.99 41.91 -14.32
N LEU A 390 -23.84 41.30 -14.62
CA LEU A 390 -22.57 41.70 -14.02
C LEU A 390 -21.91 42.83 -14.83
N PRO A 391 -21.41 43.89 -14.17
CA PRO A 391 -20.62 44.93 -14.83
C PRO A 391 -19.40 44.34 -15.55
N ALA A 392 -18.95 44.99 -16.63
CA ALA A 392 -17.76 44.58 -17.37
C ALA A 392 -16.53 44.40 -16.46
N SER A 393 -16.29 45.35 -15.56
CA SER A 393 -15.19 45.28 -14.57
C SER A 393 -15.24 44.04 -13.67
N THR A 394 -16.43 43.57 -13.30
CA THR A 394 -16.60 42.36 -12.49
C THR A 394 -16.30 41.11 -13.31
N ARG A 395 -16.69 41.08 -14.60
CA ARG A 395 -16.37 39.97 -15.50
C ARG A 395 -14.88 39.87 -15.77
N ASP A 396 -14.21 41.00 -15.95
CA ASP A 396 -12.75 41.05 -16.14
C ASP A 396 -12.02 40.51 -14.90
N LEU A 397 -12.48 40.87 -13.70
CA LEU A 397 -11.95 40.32 -12.45
C LEU A 397 -12.16 38.80 -12.37
N ILE A 398 -13.37 38.32 -12.68
CA ILE A 398 -13.67 36.88 -12.72
C ILE A 398 -12.77 36.15 -13.73
N ALA A 399 -12.55 36.72 -14.91
CA ALA A 399 -11.67 36.16 -15.93
C ALA A 399 -10.23 36.03 -15.38
N ALA A 400 -9.69 37.11 -14.80
CA ALA A 400 -8.34 37.14 -14.26
C ALA A 400 -8.15 36.19 -13.05
N SER A 401 -9.13 36.12 -12.15
CA SER A 401 -9.06 35.24 -10.97
C SER A 401 -9.23 33.76 -11.34
N SER A 402 -10.14 33.45 -12.28
CA SER A 402 -10.45 32.06 -12.65
C SER A 402 -9.33 31.35 -13.40
N SER A 403 -8.51 32.08 -14.19
CA SER A 403 -7.34 31.50 -14.85
C SER A 403 -6.27 31.10 -13.84
N ARG A 404 -5.98 31.97 -12.87
CA ARG A 404 -5.03 31.71 -11.78
C ARG A 404 -5.49 30.56 -10.88
N TYR A 405 -6.77 30.53 -10.52
CA TYR A 405 -7.36 29.44 -9.74
C TYR A 405 -7.26 28.10 -10.48
N ARG A 406 -7.64 28.06 -11.76
CA ARG A 406 -7.50 26.85 -12.59
C ARG A 406 -6.05 26.39 -12.70
N SER A 407 -5.09 27.30 -12.93
CA SER A 407 -3.67 26.94 -13.00
C SER A 407 -3.17 26.29 -11.69
N LEU A 408 -3.48 26.92 -10.54
CA LEU A 408 -3.09 26.39 -9.23
C LEU A 408 -3.74 25.04 -8.94
N ARG A 409 -5.00 24.87 -9.33
CA ARG A 409 -5.73 23.62 -9.13
C ARG A 409 -5.22 22.50 -10.04
N THR A 410 -4.95 22.78 -11.32
CA THR A 410 -4.34 21.81 -12.24
C THR A 410 -2.97 21.37 -11.74
N GLU A 411 -2.15 22.30 -11.22
CA GLU A 411 -0.85 21.97 -10.63
C GLU A 411 -0.98 21.11 -9.37
N HIS A 412 -1.97 21.41 -8.52
CA HIS A 412 -2.28 20.62 -7.34
C HIS A 412 -2.76 19.21 -7.69
N LEU A 413 -3.71 19.07 -8.61
CA LEU A 413 -4.20 17.79 -9.12
C LEU A 413 -3.07 16.99 -9.79
N ALA A 414 -2.24 17.61 -10.62
CA ALA A 414 -1.09 16.93 -11.23
C ALA A 414 -0.10 16.39 -10.18
N ARG A 415 0.12 17.13 -9.08
CA ARG A 415 0.95 16.66 -7.96
C ARG A 415 0.30 15.50 -7.20
N GLN A 416 -0.99 15.61 -6.90
CA GLN A 416 -1.76 14.55 -6.23
C GLN A 416 -1.82 13.28 -7.09
N HIS A 417 -2.05 13.42 -8.40
CA HIS A 417 -2.07 12.32 -9.36
C HIS A 417 -0.69 11.66 -9.49
N LYS A 418 0.40 12.44 -9.54
CA LYS A 418 1.76 11.87 -9.54
C LYS A 418 2.01 11.03 -8.29
N LEU A 419 1.47 11.45 -7.16
CA LEU A 419 1.52 10.71 -5.90
C LEU A 419 0.71 9.40 -5.98
N GLU A 420 -0.51 9.43 -6.53
CA GLU A 420 -1.36 8.25 -6.71
C GLU A 420 -0.77 7.25 -7.71
N ALA A 421 -0.16 7.71 -8.81
CA ALA A 421 0.54 6.86 -9.77
C ALA A 421 1.73 6.12 -9.14
N LEU A 422 2.51 6.82 -8.31
CA LEU A 422 3.60 6.21 -7.54
C LEU A 422 3.07 5.16 -6.55
N THR A 423 1.95 5.46 -5.90
CA THR A 423 1.30 4.55 -4.95
C THR A 423 0.71 3.30 -5.65
N ALA A 424 0.17 3.47 -6.86
CA ALA A 424 -0.33 2.36 -7.67
C ALA A 424 0.79 1.47 -8.21
N PHE A 425 1.93 2.08 -8.58
CA PHE A 425 3.13 1.35 -9.00
C PHE A 425 3.66 0.46 -7.87
N ASP A 426 3.65 0.96 -6.63
CA ASP A 426 4.01 0.17 -5.46
C ASP A 426 3.06 -1.03 -5.27
N ARG A 427 1.74 -0.84 -5.44
CA ARG A 427 0.74 -1.93 -5.37
C ARG A 427 0.92 -3.00 -6.46
N GLU A 428 1.25 -2.60 -7.69
CA GLU A 428 1.50 -3.56 -8.78
C GLU A 428 2.76 -4.39 -8.49
N LYS A 429 3.76 -3.76 -7.88
CA LYS A 429 4.97 -4.43 -7.43
C LYS A 429 4.66 -5.43 -6.31
N ASP A 430 3.79 -5.06 -5.38
CA ASP A 430 3.35 -5.93 -4.29
C ASP A 430 2.55 -7.14 -4.83
N ALA A 431 1.68 -6.95 -5.84
CA ALA A 431 0.96 -8.06 -6.48
C ALA A 431 1.90 -9.01 -7.23
N ALA A 432 2.91 -8.48 -7.95
CA ALA A 432 3.93 -9.29 -8.61
C ALA A 432 4.84 -10.04 -7.63
N ILE A 433 5.06 -9.48 -6.44
CA ILE A 433 5.75 -10.16 -5.34
C ILE A 433 4.90 -11.32 -4.83
N LEU A 434 3.60 -11.12 -4.62
CA LEU A 434 2.67 -12.14 -4.14
C LEU A 434 2.55 -13.35 -5.09
N GLU A 435 2.50 -13.11 -6.41
CA GLU A 435 2.47 -14.18 -7.42
C GLU A 435 3.77 -14.99 -7.41
N LYS A 436 4.90 -14.33 -7.17
CA LYS A 436 6.21 -14.97 -7.04
C LYS A 436 6.33 -15.77 -5.74
N GLU A 437 5.73 -15.29 -4.65
CA GLU A 437 5.64 -15.99 -3.37
C GLU A 437 4.79 -17.26 -3.44
N LEU A 438 3.68 -17.24 -4.19
CA LEU A 438 2.88 -18.43 -4.48
C LEU A 438 3.70 -19.49 -5.22
N SER A 439 4.48 -19.08 -6.24
CA SER A 439 5.39 -19.98 -6.96
C SER A 439 6.52 -20.52 -6.07
N ILE A 440 7.06 -19.71 -5.16
CA ILE A 440 8.07 -20.15 -4.17
C ILE A 440 7.46 -21.18 -3.21
N ALA A 441 6.23 -20.95 -2.72
CA ALA A 441 5.56 -21.86 -1.82
C ALA A 441 5.24 -23.23 -2.46
N GLU A 442 5.03 -23.30 -3.77
CA GLU A 442 4.92 -24.57 -4.50
C GLU A 442 6.26 -25.30 -4.59
N LYS A 443 7.36 -24.57 -4.85
CA LYS A 443 8.71 -25.15 -4.89
C LYS A 443 9.21 -25.60 -3.52
N GLU A 444 8.89 -24.88 -2.45
CA GLU A 444 9.19 -25.29 -1.07
C GLU A 444 8.53 -26.62 -0.73
N ARG A 445 7.27 -26.86 -1.14
CA ARG A 445 6.61 -28.16 -0.96
C ARG A 445 7.31 -29.29 -1.71
N GLU A 446 7.86 -29.00 -2.89
CA GLU A 446 8.63 -29.98 -3.67
C GLU A 446 9.98 -30.29 -2.99
N ILE A 447 10.65 -29.29 -2.43
CA ILE A 447 11.90 -29.45 -1.67
C ILE A 447 11.65 -30.27 -0.39
N ASP A 448 10.61 -29.96 0.39
CA ASP A 448 10.23 -30.71 1.59
C ASP A 448 9.90 -32.18 1.28
N SER A 449 9.41 -32.48 0.08
CA SER A 449 9.19 -33.84 -0.38
C SER A 449 10.51 -34.56 -0.66
N LYS A 450 11.46 -33.87 -1.29
CA LYS A 450 12.79 -34.43 -1.62
C LYS A 450 13.69 -34.58 -0.39
N GLU A 451 13.66 -33.65 0.56
CA GLU A 451 14.41 -33.75 1.82
C GLU A 451 13.94 -34.94 2.66
N ARG A 452 12.63 -35.24 2.67
CA ARG A 452 12.11 -36.46 3.31
C ARG A 452 12.66 -37.73 2.67
N GLU A 453 12.83 -37.74 1.35
CA GLU A 453 13.44 -38.87 0.63
C GLU A 453 14.94 -39.00 0.95
N ILE A 454 15.67 -37.88 1.04
CA ILE A 454 17.10 -37.85 1.40
C ILE A 454 17.30 -38.35 2.82
N ASN A 455 16.53 -37.86 3.80
CA ASN A 455 16.63 -38.29 5.19
C ASN A 455 16.36 -39.79 5.35
N SER A 456 15.43 -40.34 4.56
CA SER A 456 15.19 -41.79 4.53
C SER A 456 16.43 -42.57 4.05
N LYS A 457 17.16 -42.04 3.06
CA LYS A 457 18.39 -42.67 2.54
C LYS A 457 19.57 -42.50 3.50
N GLU A 458 19.67 -41.37 4.20
CA GLU A 458 20.72 -41.15 5.23
C GLU A 458 20.58 -42.12 6.40
N VAL A 459 19.36 -42.43 6.85
CA VAL A 459 19.13 -43.46 7.87
C VAL A 459 19.63 -44.82 7.41
N GLU A 460 19.45 -45.16 6.14
CA GLU A 460 19.94 -46.40 5.55
C GLU A 460 21.48 -46.44 5.45
N ILE A 461 22.11 -45.31 5.12
CA ILE A 461 23.57 -45.15 5.10
C ILE A 461 24.15 -45.27 6.52
N HIS A 462 23.56 -44.63 7.52
CA HIS A 462 24.04 -44.72 8.90
C HIS A 462 23.91 -46.14 9.47
N ALA A 463 22.86 -46.88 9.09
CA ALA A 463 22.76 -48.30 9.43
C ALA A 463 23.89 -49.12 8.80
N LYS A 464 24.26 -48.83 7.55
CA LYS A 464 25.39 -49.46 6.84
C LYS A 464 26.75 -49.09 7.47
N ASP A 465 26.94 -47.84 7.88
CA ASP A 465 28.17 -47.38 8.54
C ASP A 465 28.38 -48.03 9.91
N ALA A 466 27.30 -48.24 10.67
CA ALA A 466 27.37 -49.00 11.93
C ALA A 466 27.80 -50.46 11.70
N GLU A 467 27.34 -51.07 10.60
CA GLU A 467 27.77 -52.40 10.16
C GLU A 467 29.27 -52.41 9.79
N ILE A 468 29.76 -51.38 9.11
CA ILE A 468 31.18 -51.21 8.75
C ILE A 468 32.05 -51.00 10.00
N ILE A 469 31.58 -50.23 10.98
CA ILE A 469 32.30 -50.02 12.26
C ILE A 469 32.40 -51.33 13.04
N ALA A 470 31.32 -52.12 13.08
CA ALA A 470 31.34 -53.45 13.71
C ALA A 470 32.33 -54.40 13.00
N LEU A 471 32.40 -54.35 11.67
CA LEU A 471 33.39 -55.11 10.89
C LEU A 471 34.82 -54.64 11.16
N LYS A 472 35.07 -53.33 11.30
CA LYS A 472 36.38 -52.77 11.66
C LYS A 472 36.87 -53.23 13.02
N SER A 473 35.99 -53.25 14.03
CA SER A 473 36.31 -53.75 15.37
C SER A 473 36.80 -55.20 15.34
N VAL A 474 36.19 -56.05 14.50
CA VAL A 474 36.61 -57.45 14.33
C VAL A 474 37.95 -57.55 13.60
N CYS A 475 38.25 -56.63 12.68
CA CYS A 475 39.54 -56.54 12.00
C CYS A 475 40.66 -56.09 12.95
N ASP A 476 40.43 -55.07 13.78
CA ASP A 476 41.41 -54.55 14.73
C ASP A 476 41.81 -55.61 15.79
N GLU A 477 40.85 -56.45 16.20
CA GLU A 477 41.11 -57.55 17.14
C GLU A 477 41.93 -58.69 16.50
N ARG A 478 41.72 -58.94 15.20
CA ARG A 478 42.58 -59.85 14.43
C ARG A 478 43.99 -59.28 14.22
N GLU A 479 44.12 -57.98 14.06
CA GLU A 479 45.41 -57.31 13.85
C GLU A 479 46.30 -57.38 15.11
N ARG A 480 45.70 -57.28 16.30
CA ARG A 480 46.42 -57.50 17.58
C ARG A 480 46.95 -58.92 17.73
N LEU A 481 46.19 -59.93 17.29
CA LEU A 481 46.63 -61.33 17.31
C LEU A 481 47.81 -61.57 16.34
N ILE A 482 47.82 -60.90 15.20
CA ILE A 482 48.92 -60.97 14.22
C ILE A 482 50.20 -60.33 14.77
N PHE A 483 50.11 -59.21 15.50
CA PHE A 483 51.27 -58.58 16.15
C PHE A 483 51.92 -59.48 17.20
N GLN A 484 51.12 -60.23 17.98
CA GLN A 484 51.64 -61.17 18.96
C GLN A 484 52.35 -62.37 18.30
N GLN A 485 51.85 -62.86 17.17
CA GLN A 485 52.51 -63.93 16.41
C GLN A 485 53.79 -63.46 15.70
N HIS A 486 53.83 -62.22 15.22
CA HIS A 486 55.03 -61.64 14.58
C HIS A 486 56.19 -61.43 15.57
N ALA A 487 55.88 -61.09 16.83
CA ALA A 487 56.88 -61.01 17.90
C ALA A 487 57.51 -62.40 18.20
N HIS A 488 56.70 -63.46 18.25
CA HIS A 488 57.17 -64.84 18.43
C HIS A 488 58.03 -65.33 17.25
N SER A 489 57.69 -64.93 16.02
CA SER A 489 58.46 -65.31 14.83
C SER A 489 59.88 -64.69 14.82
N LYS A 490 60.04 -63.46 15.29
CA LYS A 490 61.36 -62.79 15.41
C LYS A 490 62.24 -63.43 16.48
N GLU A 491 61.64 -63.94 17.56
CA GLU A 491 62.36 -64.64 18.62
C GLU A 491 62.88 -66.01 18.13
N LEU A 492 62.12 -66.69 17.27
CA LEU A 492 62.52 -67.91 16.57
C LEU A 492 63.63 -67.69 15.52
N GLU A 493 63.60 -66.57 14.78
CA GLU A 493 64.66 -66.20 13.83
C GLU A 493 65.99 -65.90 14.52
N HIS A 494 65.96 -65.28 15.70
CA HIS A 494 67.16 -65.02 16.50
C HIS A 494 67.77 -66.32 17.05
N THR A 495 66.91 -67.26 17.44
CA THR A 495 67.31 -68.61 17.89
C THR A 495 67.90 -69.45 16.76
N LEU A 496 67.37 -69.31 15.53
CA LEU A 496 67.90 -69.96 14.33
C LEU A 496 69.27 -69.41 13.91
N ALA A 497 69.48 -68.09 14.03
CA ALA A 497 70.78 -67.46 13.77
C ALA A 497 71.86 -67.92 14.78
N ASP A 498 71.50 -68.06 16.06
CA ASP A 498 72.40 -68.56 17.11
C ASP A 498 72.74 -70.06 16.92
N LEU A 499 71.78 -70.87 16.46
CA LEU A 499 72.01 -72.29 16.12
C LEU A 499 72.84 -72.48 14.84
N THR A 500 72.69 -71.59 13.85
CA THR A 500 73.47 -71.61 12.59
C THR A 500 74.93 -71.20 12.84
N ALA A 501 75.16 -70.24 13.75
CA ALA A 501 76.50 -69.86 14.19
C ALA A 501 77.21 -70.97 15.02
N ARG A 502 76.46 -71.71 15.85
CA ARG A 502 76.99 -72.87 16.60
C ARG A 502 77.29 -74.09 15.70
N HIS A 503 76.54 -74.27 14.61
CA HIS A 503 76.80 -75.33 13.62
C HIS A 503 78.05 -75.06 12.75
N ALA A 504 78.35 -73.80 12.44
CA ALA A 504 79.58 -73.40 11.76
C ALA A 504 80.85 -73.58 12.63
N SER A 505 80.72 -73.44 13.95
CA SER A 505 81.80 -73.72 14.93
C SER A 505 82.06 -75.23 15.14
N ALA A 506 81.09 -76.10 14.86
CA ALA A 506 81.22 -77.56 15.02
C ALA A 506 81.83 -78.27 13.78
N LEU A 507 81.81 -77.64 12.60
CA LEU A 507 82.47 -78.16 11.39
C LEU A 507 84.00 -77.91 11.38
N ALA A 508 84.50 -76.98 12.20
CA ALA A 508 85.93 -76.67 12.31
C ALA A 508 86.70 -77.73 13.14
N ASP A 509 86.09 -78.33 14.16
CA ASP A 509 86.68 -79.42 14.98
C ASP A 509 86.72 -80.78 14.25
N GLN A 510 85.90 -80.95 13.20
CA GLN A 510 85.87 -82.18 12.39
C GLN A 510 87.12 -82.36 11.50
N THR A 511 87.89 -81.27 11.28
CA THR A 511 89.10 -81.27 10.46
C THR A 511 90.34 -81.65 11.27
N GLN A 512 90.33 -81.43 12.60
CA GLN A 512 91.40 -81.84 13.52
C GLN A 512 91.22 -83.30 14.01
N PHE A 513 89.98 -83.81 14.07
CA PHE A 513 89.69 -85.22 14.41
C PHE A 513 90.03 -86.22 13.28
N LYS A 514 89.96 -85.80 12.01
CA LYS A 514 90.38 -86.61 10.84
C LYS A 514 91.91 -86.79 10.71
N ALA A 515 92.71 -85.95 11.37
CA ALA A 515 94.16 -86.05 11.38
C ALA A 515 94.72 -86.99 12.47
N THR A 516 93.90 -87.34 13.48
CA THR A 516 94.27 -88.25 14.59
C THR A 516 93.80 -89.70 14.36
N LEU A 517 92.90 -89.93 13.40
CA LEU A 517 92.34 -91.24 13.04
C LEU A 517 93.22 -92.09 12.09
N SER A 518 94.41 -91.64 11.72
CA SER A 518 95.36 -92.38 10.87
C SER A 518 96.52 -93.03 11.63
N LEU A 519 96.55 -92.96 12.97
CA LEU A 519 97.71 -93.40 13.76
C LEU A 519 97.50 -94.55 14.75
N LEU A 520 96.32 -95.18 14.86
CA LEU A 520 96.14 -96.27 15.83
C LEU A 520 95.27 -97.44 15.32
N PRO A 521 95.52 -98.67 15.81
CA PRO A 521 95.49 -99.93 15.06
C PRO A 521 94.15 -100.70 15.15
N PRO A 522 93.99 -101.76 14.33
CA PRO A 522 92.77 -102.57 14.28
C PRO A 522 92.83 -103.67 15.35
N ASP A 523 91.99 -103.58 16.39
CA ASP A 523 91.12 -104.72 16.71
C ASP A 523 90.02 -104.37 17.71
N ILE A 524 88.82 -104.45 17.14
CA ILE A 524 87.53 -104.88 17.65
C ILE A 524 87.55 -105.51 19.06
N ALA A 525 86.70 -105.00 19.96
CA ALA A 525 85.90 -105.85 20.86
C ALA A 525 85.00 -105.09 21.87
N LEU A 526 85.04 -103.76 21.97
CA LEU A 526 84.40 -103.05 23.09
C LEU A 526 83.63 -101.76 22.72
N ALA A 527 82.93 -101.75 21.58
CA ALA A 527 82.00 -100.66 21.22
C ALA A 527 80.60 -101.15 20.79
N THR A 528 80.28 -102.41 21.08
CA THR A 528 78.97 -103.04 20.78
C THR A 528 77.91 -102.75 21.85
N GLN A 529 78.12 -101.77 22.73
CA GLN A 529 77.19 -101.47 23.83
C GLN A 529 76.81 -99.98 23.98
N ALA A 530 76.98 -99.19 22.91
CA ALA A 530 76.50 -97.80 22.87
C ALA A 530 75.63 -97.47 21.64
N LEU A 531 75.39 -98.46 20.76
CA LEU A 531 74.58 -98.33 19.54
C LEU A 531 73.16 -98.91 19.70
N ALA A 532 72.66 -99.02 20.93
CA ALA A 532 71.34 -99.58 21.24
C ALA A 532 70.22 -98.53 21.44
N ASP A 533 70.48 -97.22 21.47
CA ASP A 533 69.46 -96.21 21.78
C ASP A 533 69.27 -95.11 20.71
N ARG A 534 69.06 -95.46 19.44
CA ARG A 534 68.85 -94.44 18.38
C ARG A 534 67.86 -94.77 17.25
N ALA A 535 66.70 -95.35 17.58
CA ALA A 535 65.63 -95.65 16.60
C ALA A 535 64.31 -94.85 16.75
N VAL A 536 64.22 -93.86 17.65
CA VAL A 536 62.97 -93.08 17.86
C VAL A 536 63.02 -91.65 17.27
N HIS A 537 64.20 -91.05 17.07
CA HIS A 537 64.29 -89.64 16.66
C HIS A 537 64.09 -89.34 15.16
N ILE A 538 64.16 -90.34 14.28
CA ILE A 538 64.09 -90.09 12.83
C ILE A 538 62.64 -89.87 12.36
N ARG A 539 61.64 -90.49 13.00
CA ARG A 539 60.23 -90.38 12.57
C ARG A 539 59.51 -89.08 12.98
N ASN A 540 60.03 -88.33 13.95
CA ASN A 540 59.42 -87.06 14.36
C ASN A 540 59.91 -85.84 13.54
N ILE A 541 61.02 -85.96 12.81
CA ILE A 541 61.60 -84.86 12.04
C ILE A 541 60.89 -84.71 10.68
N GLU A 542 60.40 -85.80 10.08
CA GLU A 542 59.75 -85.75 8.76
C GLU A 542 58.36 -85.09 8.79
N ALA A 543 57.62 -85.17 9.90
CA ALA A 543 56.31 -84.53 10.05
C ALA A 543 56.39 -82.99 10.21
N LEU A 544 57.50 -82.46 10.74
CA LEU A 544 57.69 -81.02 10.98
C LEU A 544 58.06 -80.24 9.71
N VAL A 545 58.60 -80.91 8.69
CA VAL A 545 59.03 -80.26 7.44
C VAL A 545 57.85 -79.87 6.54
N ILE A 546 56.76 -80.66 6.55
CA ILE A 546 55.56 -80.37 5.73
C ILE A 546 54.77 -79.16 6.26
N LEU A 547 54.80 -78.92 7.57
CA LEU A 547 54.07 -77.80 8.19
C LEU A 547 54.76 -76.45 7.92
N ARG A 548 56.10 -76.42 7.96
CA ARG A 548 56.94 -75.23 7.75
C ARG A 548 56.76 -74.60 6.37
N ASP A 549 56.63 -75.41 5.33
CA ASP A 549 56.65 -74.91 3.95
C ASP A 549 55.33 -74.18 3.57
N ARG A 550 54.25 -74.34 4.35
CA ARG A 550 53.01 -73.56 4.17
C ARG A 550 53.05 -72.17 4.81
N GLU A 551 53.78 -71.96 5.91
CA GLU A 551 53.87 -70.67 6.62
C GLU A 551 54.76 -69.65 5.89
N ILE A 552 55.77 -70.10 5.14
CA ILE A 552 56.73 -69.24 4.42
C ILE A 552 56.05 -68.46 3.27
N VAL A 553 54.97 -68.97 2.68
CA VAL A 553 54.25 -68.29 1.59
C VAL A 553 53.43 -67.09 2.10
N ALA A 554 52.92 -67.16 3.33
CA ALA A 554 52.12 -66.09 3.94
C ALA A 554 52.97 -64.89 4.42
N LEU A 555 54.21 -65.13 4.88
CA LEU A 555 55.12 -64.09 5.40
C LEU A 555 55.67 -63.13 4.32
N LYS A 556 55.71 -63.53 3.04
CA LYS A 556 56.25 -62.69 1.96
C LYS A 556 55.34 -61.54 1.53
N ALA A 557 54.02 -61.63 1.76
CA ALA A 557 53.09 -60.54 1.40
C ALA A 557 53.15 -59.35 2.37
N LEU A 558 53.39 -59.60 3.66
CA LEU A 558 53.46 -58.58 4.72
C LEU A 558 54.73 -57.71 4.66
N LEU A 559 55.79 -58.17 3.99
CA LEU A 559 57.04 -57.40 3.84
C LEU A 559 56.93 -56.23 2.85
N ALA A 560 55.97 -56.23 1.93
CA ALA A 560 55.82 -55.17 0.93
C ALA A 560 55.22 -53.86 1.50
N GLU A 561 54.37 -53.93 2.53
CA GLU A 561 53.75 -52.74 3.14
C GLU A 561 54.70 -51.97 4.06
N ARG A 562 55.74 -52.63 4.59
CA ARG A 562 56.73 -52.02 5.51
C ARG A 562 57.63 -50.99 4.83
N ASP A 563 57.95 -51.18 3.54
CA ASP A 563 58.94 -50.37 2.84
C ASP A 563 58.40 -48.98 2.45
N GLN A 564 57.08 -48.81 2.31
CA GLN A 564 56.44 -47.51 2.03
C GLN A 564 56.50 -46.53 3.22
N SER A 565 56.56 -47.04 4.46
CA SER A 565 56.61 -46.21 5.67
C SER A 565 57.99 -45.62 5.97
N LEU A 566 59.07 -46.20 5.42
CA LEU A 566 60.44 -45.73 5.62
C LEU A 566 60.82 -44.51 4.75
N GLU A 567 60.10 -44.24 3.66
CA GLU A 567 60.29 -43.04 2.83
C GLU A 567 59.82 -41.74 3.52
N ASN A 568 58.79 -41.81 4.37
CA ASN A 568 58.22 -40.64 5.03
C ASN A 568 59.03 -40.14 6.24
N TYR A 569 60.01 -40.92 6.71
CA TYR A 569 60.86 -40.54 7.84
C TYR A 569 62.15 -39.80 7.41
N ALA A 570 62.48 -39.78 6.11
CA ALA A 570 63.72 -39.20 5.59
C ALA A 570 63.64 -37.70 5.22
N THR A 571 62.48 -37.05 5.33
CA THR A 571 62.23 -35.66 4.86
C THR A 571 61.96 -34.62 5.96
N GLY A 572 62.43 -34.85 7.19
CA GLY A 572 62.24 -33.88 8.27
C GLY A 572 63.40 -33.85 9.27
N HIS A 573 63.75 -32.65 9.75
CA HIS A 573 64.53 -32.37 10.96
C HIS A 573 66.07 -32.23 10.90
N GLY A 574 66.61 -31.64 9.81
CA GLY A 574 68.03 -31.20 9.77
C GLY A 574 68.30 -29.73 9.41
N SER A 575 67.40 -29.04 8.70
CA SER A 575 67.64 -27.67 8.20
C SER A 575 66.93 -26.56 8.99
N LEU A 576 66.34 -26.88 10.15
CA LEU A 576 65.55 -25.96 10.98
C LEU A 576 66.41 -25.00 11.84
N GLU A 577 67.71 -25.26 11.99
CA GLU A 577 68.57 -24.49 12.90
C GLU A 577 69.44 -23.45 12.18
N GLN A 578 69.68 -23.62 10.86
CA GLN A 578 70.29 -22.60 10.00
C GLN A 578 69.29 -21.50 9.60
N ALA A 579 67.99 -21.82 9.54
CA ALA A 579 66.90 -20.85 9.28
C ALA A 579 66.67 -19.85 10.44
N LYS A 580 66.96 -20.24 11.70
CA LYS A 580 66.72 -19.39 12.88
C LYS A 580 67.73 -18.25 13.05
N ARG A 581 68.93 -18.35 12.44
CA ARG A 581 69.99 -17.32 12.54
C ARG A 581 69.88 -16.25 11.44
N PHE A 582 69.47 -16.61 10.22
CA PHE A 582 69.18 -15.64 9.15
C PHE A 582 67.84 -14.92 9.37
N GLY A 583 66.86 -15.55 10.03
CA GLY A 583 65.56 -14.94 10.33
C GLY A 583 65.59 -13.73 11.26
N ARG A 584 66.60 -13.57 12.13
CA ARG A 584 66.67 -12.40 13.04
C ARG A 584 67.31 -11.16 12.41
N LEU A 585 68.25 -11.32 11.48
CA LEU A 585 68.92 -10.20 10.78
C LEU A 585 68.16 -9.74 9.53
N LEU A 586 67.36 -10.63 8.90
CA LEU A 586 66.40 -10.22 7.87
C LEU A 586 65.24 -9.42 8.50
N ALA A 587 64.69 -9.85 9.64
CA ALA A 587 63.51 -9.21 10.23
C ALA A 587 63.67 -7.70 10.56
N GLU A 588 64.84 -7.22 10.97
CA GLU A 588 65.04 -5.79 11.28
C GLU A 588 65.24 -4.90 10.04
N LYS A 589 65.94 -5.39 9.00
CA LYS A 589 66.14 -4.62 7.75
C LYS A 589 64.98 -4.76 6.77
N GLU A 590 64.29 -5.88 6.82
CA GLU A 590 63.08 -6.15 6.04
C GLU A 590 61.87 -5.41 6.61
N ALA A 591 61.80 -5.10 7.92
CA ALA A 591 60.71 -4.27 8.45
C ALA A 591 60.71 -2.83 7.91
N VAL A 592 61.87 -2.18 7.74
CA VAL A 592 61.94 -0.79 7.25
C VAL A 592 61.83 -0.71 5.73
N LEU A 593 62.45 -1.64 5.00
CA LEU A 593 62.28 -1.76 3.54
C LEU A 593 60.89 -2.28 3.15
N GLN A 594 60.25 -3.14 3.96
CA GLN A 594 58.85 -3.52 3.72
C GLN A 594 57.91 -2.37 4.00
N VAL A 595 58.09 -1.52 5.01
CA VAL A 595 57.15 -0.39 5.20
C VAL A 595 57.18 0.59 4.02
N LEU A 596 58.36 0.88 3.46
CA LEU A 596 58.51 1.81 2.33
C LEU A 596 58.24 1.17 0.95
N ASN A 597 58.73 -0.04 0.69
CA ASN A 597 58.40 -0.74 -0.56
C ASN A 597 56.96 -1.27 -0.56
N ARG A 598 56.35 -1.59 0.59
CA ARG A 598 54.93 -1.94 0.65
C ARG A 598 54.06 -0.71 0.41
N ALA A 599 54.39 0.48 0.92
CA ALA A 599 53.61 1.69 0.62
C ALA A 599 53.70 2.14 -0.85
N CYS A 600 54.89 2.04 -1.47
CA CYS A 600 55.09 2.38 -2.89
C CYS A 600 54.60 1.26 -3.84
N ALA A 601 54.90 0.00 -3.55
CA ALA A 601 54.38 -1.12 -4.34
C ALA A 601 52.87 -1.31 -4.14
N GLU A 602 52.27 -1.06 -2.97
CA GLU A 602 50.79 -1.11 -2.83
C GLU A 602 50.12 -0.02 -3.66
N ARG A 603 50.67 1.19 -3.77
CA ARG A 603 50.09 2.23 -4.63
C ARG A 603 50.33 2.01 -6.11
N GLU A 604 51.54 1.61 -6.52
CA GLU A 604 51.89 1.34 -7.92
C GLU A 604 51.18 0.07 -8.43
N THR A 605 51.09 -0.98 -7.60
CA THR A 605 50.41 -2.24 -7.93
C THR A 605 48.89 -2.07 -7.89
N VAL A 606 48.31 -1.23 -7.03
CA VAL A 606 46.86 -0.93 -7.07
C VAL A 606 46.49 -0.13 -8.33
N ILE A 607 47.33 0.82 -8.75
CA ILE A 607 47.11 1.59 -9.98
C ILE A 607 47.33 0.72 -11.23
N GLN A 608 48.35 -0.15 -11.24
CA GLN A 608 48.59 -1.07 -12.36
C GLN A 608 47.63 -2.28 -12.38
N GLN A 609 47.13 -2.79 -11.24
CA GLN A 609 46.10 -3.84 -11.19
C GLN A 609 44.73 -3.33 -11.61
N LEU A 610 44.36 -2.10 -11.24
CA LEU A 610 43.13 -1.47 -11.75
C LEU A 610 43.19 -1.19 -13.26
N ALA A 611 44.41 -1.06 -13.82
CA ALA A 611 44.64 -0.78 -15.24
C ALA A 611 44.93 -2.03 -16.09
N ALA A 612 45.37 -3.16 -15.52
CA ALA A 612 45.77 -4.37 -16.26
C ALA A 612 44.79 -5.57 -16.14
N ASP A 613 44.10 -5.78 -15.01
CA ASP A 613 43.26 -6.99 -14.81
C ASP A 613 41.77 -6.73 -15.08
N SER A 614 41.51 -6.19 -16.28
CA SER A 614 40.25 -6.44 -16.98
C SER A 614 40.23 -7.80 -17.70
N THR A 615 41.21 -8.68 -17.46
CA THR A 615 41.19 -10.09 -17.88
C THR A 615 41.92 -11.03 -16.91
N ASP A 616 41.24 -12.14 -16.58
CA ASP A 616 41.62 -13.38 -15.88
C ASP A 616 41.56 -13.55 -14.34
N SER A 617 40.65 -14.47 -13.95
CA SER A 617 40.45 -15.19 -12.67
C SER A 617 40.04 -14.43 -11.40
N THR A 618 40.69 -13.33 -10.99
CA THR A 618 40.42 -12.73 -9.66
C THR A 618 39.39 -11.59 -9.69
N ALA A 619 39.27 -10.86 -10.78
CA ALA A 619 38.11 -9.99 -11.03
C ALA A 619 36.84 -10.82 -11.16
N LEU A 620 36.94 -12.03 -11.73
CA LEU A 620 35.85 -12.99 -11.78
C LEU A 620 35.55 -13.53 -10.39
N LEU A 621 36.52 -13.94 -9.58
CA LEU A 621 36.28 -14.43 -8.21
C LEU A 621 35.76 -13.34 -7.26
N ARG A 622 36.16 -12.09 -7.41
CA ARG A 622 35.64 -10.97 -6.61
C ARG A 622 34.27 -10.51 -7.10
N LYS A 623 34.03 -10.52 -8.42
CA LYS A 623 32.68 -10.39 -8.99
C LYS A 623 31.82 -11.60 -8.66
N LEU A 624 32.36 -12.81 -8.53
CA LEU A 624 31.67 -14.05 -8.15
C LEU A 624 31.48 -14.13 -6.65
N TRP A 625 32.33 -13.53 -5.82
CA TRP A 625 32.11 -13.46 -4.38
C TRP A 625 31.17 -12.31 -4.04
N LEU A 626 31.29 -11.15 -4.69
CA LEU A 626 30.28 -10.09 -4.61
C LEU A 626 28.98 -10.53 -5.26
N ALA A 627 29.02 -11.28 -6.37
CA ALA A 627 27.83 -11.88 -6.96
C ALA A 627 27.35 -13.05 -6.12
N ALA A 628 28.17 -13.89 -5.49
CA ALA A 628 27.72 -15.00 -4.65
C ALA A 628 27.26 -14.52 -3.29
N THR A 629 27.78 -13.42 -2.75
CA THR A 629 27.24 -12.78 -1.55
C THR A 629 26.03 -11.94 -1.90
N ALA A 630 25.98 -11.25 -3.04
CA ALA A 630 24.76 -10.58 -3.52
C ALA A 630 23.70 -11.59 -3.95
N HIS A 631 24.08 -12.76 -4.48
CA HIS A 631 23.22 -13.86 -4.90
C HIS A 631 22.81 -14.70 -3.71
N ALA A 632 23.69 -15.03 -2.77
CA ALA A 632 23.30 -15.56 -1.47
C ALA A 632 22.37 -14.57 -0.77
N ARG A 633 22.66 -13.27 -0.83
CA ARG A 633 21.80 -12.25 -0.26
C ARG A 633 20.51 -12.04 -1.07
N ALA A 634 20.43 -12.39 -2.35
CA ALA A 634 19.25 -12.21 -3.20
C ALA A 634 18.42 -13.50 -3.42
N GLN A 635 19.01 -14.68 -3.30
CA GLN A 635 18.39 -16.01 -3.41
C GLN A 635 18.11 -16.63 -2.04
N TRP A 636 18.94 -16.38 -1.04
CA TRP A 636 18.81 -17.03 0.27
C TRP A 636 18.45 -16.01 1.35
N TRP A 637 19.24 -14.96 1.56
CA TRP A 637 18.97 -13.98 2.61
C TRP A 637 17.74 -13.12 2.34
N ARG A 638 17.59 -12.50 1.17
CA ARG A 638 16.41 -11.67 0.84
C ARG A 638 15.15 -12.49 0.69
N PRO A 639 15.16 -13.71 0.12
CA PRO A 639 13.99 -14.57 0.11
C PRO A 639 13.68 -15.15 1.47
N CYS A 640 14.67 -15.49 2.32
CA CYS A 640 14.41 -15.81 3.71
C CYS A 640 13.93 -14.60 4.51
N GLU A 641 14.50 -13.41 4.32
CA GLU A 641 14.11 -12.16 4.99
C GLU A 641 12.74 -11.69 4.49
N ALA A 642 12.44 -11.83 3.20
CA ALA A 642 11.13 -11.61 2.60
C ALA A 642 10.14 -12.68 3.08
N TRP A 643 10.45 -13.96 3.01
CA TRP A 643 9.61 -15.06 3.53
C TRP A 643 9.33 -14.90 5.03
N LEU A 644 10.34 -14.53 5.83
CA LEU A 644 10.18 -14.22 7.25
C LEU A 644 9.34 -12.94 7.41
N PHE A 645 9.53 -11.92 6.57
CA PHE A 645 8.75 -10.69 6.57
C PHE A 645 7.29 -10.95 6.17
N THR A 646 6.99 -11.64 5.09
CA THR A 646 5.66 -12.09 4.64
C THR A 646 4.99 -12.97 5.71
N ARG A 647 5.71 -13.95 6.27
CA ARG A 647 5.17 -14.83 7.33
C ARG A 647 4.95 -14.12 8.66
N VAL A 648 5.75 -13.10 9.02
CA VAL A 648 5.73 -12.43 10.34
C VAL A 648 4.96 -11.11 10.32
N VAL A 649 5.07 -10.32 9.25
CA VAL A 649 4.55 -8.96 9.08
C VAL A 649 3.22 -8.96 8.32
N GLU A 650 3.09 -9.65 7.18
CA GLU A 650 1.85 -9.59 6.38
C GLU A 650 0.70 -10.38 7.01
N LYS A 651 1.00 -11.45 7.75
CA LYS A 651 -0.02 -12.25 8.45
C LYS A 651 -0.49 -11.65 9.78
N TYR A 652 0.14 -10.59 10.31
CA TYR A 652 -0.16 -10.04 11.64
C TYR A 652 -0.06 -8.51 11.75
N TRP A 653 -1.21 -7.90 12.09
CA TRP A 653 -1.54 -6.64 12.82
C TRP A 653 -0.59 -5.43 12.89
N MET A 654 0.55 -5.38 12.22
CA MET A 654 1.37 -4.18 12.17
C MET A 654 1.31 -3.50 10.81
N GLN A 655 0.42 -2.54 10.71
CA GLN A 655 0.27 -1.72 9.52
C GLN A 655 0.69 -0.27 9.83
N ILE A 656 1.95 -0.07 10.25
CA ILE A 656 2.52 1.29 10.39
C ILE A 656 2.45 1.95 9.01
N GLY A 657 1.76 3.09 8.93
CA GLY A 657 1.45 3.81 7.69
C GLY A 657 0.05 3.51 7.12
N ILE A 658 -0.69 2.54 7.65
CA ILE A 658 -2.11 2.32 7.33
C ILE A 658 -2.95 2.85 8.49
N LEU A 659 -3.86 3.77 8.18
CA LEU A 659 -4.67 4.47 9.17
C LEU A 659 -5.95 3.70 9.56
N ARG A 660 -6.48 2.85 8.68
CA ARG A 660 -7.68 2.04 8.95
C ARG A 660 -7.36 0.57 8.73
N HIS A 661 -7.20 -0.18 9.82
CA HIS A 661 -6.88 -1.60 9.83
C HIS A 661 -8.13 -2.47 9.79
N HIS A 662 -9.21 -2.00 10.42
CA HIS A 662 -10.49 -2.71 10.51
C HIS A 662 -11.67 -1.73 10.61
N ALA A 663 -12.89 -2.26 10.48
CA ALA A 663 -14.11 -1.49 10.71
C ALA A 663 -14.13 -0.90 12.14
N PRO A 664 -14.79 0.26 12.34
CA PRO A 664 -14.87 0.89 13.65
C PRO A 664 -15.47 -0.06 14.71
N LYS A 665 -14.79 -0.21 15.83
CA LYS A 665 -15.26 -0.95 17.01
C LYS A 665 -15.14 -0.10 18.26
N PRO A 666 -15.81 -0.45 19.38
CA PRO A 666 -15.69 0.32 20.61
C PRO A 666 -14.23 0.46 21.07
N LEU A 667 -13.85 1.67 21.47
CA LEU A 667 -12.52 1.95 22.00
C LEU A 667 -12.31 1.23 23.34
N ILE A 668 -11.38 0.28 23.36
CA ILE A 668 -11.01 -0.47 24.55
C ILE A 668 -9.54 -0.20 24.88
N TRP A 669 -9.29 0.36 26.05
CA TRP A 669 -7.95 0.62 26.57
C TRP A 669 -7.36 -0.63 27.21
N ASP A 670 -6.05 -0.81 27.02
CA ASP A 670 -5.29 -1.81 27.74
C ASP A 670 -5.23 -1.48 29.24
N ARG A 671 -5.30 -2.51 30.09
CA ARG A 671 -5.03 -2.33 31.51
C ARG A 671 -3.54 -2.03 31.71
N LEU A 672 -3.25 -0.83 32.20
CA LEU A 672 -1.93 -0.48 32.68
C LEU A 672 -1.64 -1.21 34.01
N PRO A 673 -0.37 -1.54 34.30
CA PRO A 673 0.00 -2.13 35.57
C PRO A 673 -0.43 -1.18 36.70
N THR A 674 -1.09 -1.76 37.71
CA THR A 674 -1.58 -1.01 38.85
C THR A 674 -0.39 -0.37 39.58
N PRO A 675 -0.50 0.92 39.94
CA PRO A 675 0.57 1.63 40.61
C PRO A 675 1.07 0.87 41.84
N ARG A 676 2.38 0.55 41.87
CA ARG A 676 2.99 -0.23 42.96
C ARG A 676 3.36 0.64 44.15
N LEU A 677 3.29 1.97 44.03
CA LEU A 677 3.69 2.91 45.07
C LEU A 677 2.56 3.18 46.07
N ALA A 678 2.16 2.12 46.77
CA ALA A 678 1.68 2.24 48.15
C ALA A 678 2.82 1.76 49.07
N ALA A 679 3.93 2.50 49.21
CA ALA A 679 4.84 2.31 50.37
C ALA A 679 6.02 3.28 50.55
N GLN A 680 6.58 4.00 49.55
CA GLN A 680 7.86 4.71 49.78
C GLN A 680 7.94 6.07 49.08
N THR A 681 7.68 7.13 49.86
CA THR A 681 8.31 8.47 49.90
C THR A 681 9.18 8.94 48.70
N ARG A 682 8.74 8.79 47.45
CA ARG A 682 9.18 9.63 46.33
C ARG A 682 7.98 10.48 45.90
N SER A 683 8.11 11.79 45.95
CA SER A 683 7.11 12.69 45.40
C SER A 683 7.01 12.44 43.90
N LEU A 684 5.84 11.97 43.42
CA LEU A 684 5.58 11.80 41.99
C LEU A 684 5.82 13.15 41.28
N PRO A 685 6.46 13.20 40.10
CA PRO A 685 6.81 14.44 39.42
C PRO A 685 5.58 15.29 39.05
N GLN A 686 5.74 16.60 38.87
CA GLN A 686 4.73 17.39 38.16
C GLN A 686 4.66 16.92 36.70
N ILE A 687 3.46 16.98 36.12
CA ILE A 687 3.27 16.73 34.69
C ILE A 687 2.68 18.00 34.09
N ALA A 688 3.46 18.65 33.24
CA ALA A 688 3.01 19.75 32.40
C ALA A 688 2.45 19.21 31.09
N VAL A 689 1.18 19.52 30.79
CA VAL A 689 0.55 19.20 29.51
C VAL A 689 0.14 20.49 28.81
N VAL A 690 0.43 20.60 27.52
CA VAL A 690 -0.06 21.69 26.67
C VAL A 690 -0.93 21.14 25.55
N THR A 691 -2.11 21.70 25.35
CA THR A 691 -2.95 21.40 24.17
C THR A 691 -3.06 22.63 23.27
N PRO A 692 -2.45 22.62 22.07
CA PRO A 692 -2.71 23.64 21.06
C PRO A 692 -4.08 23.40 20.40
N SER A 693 -4.85 24.47 20.18
CA SER A 693 -6.19 24.42 19.59
C SER A 693 -6.36 25.51 18.51
N TYR A 694 -6.97 25.16 17.38
CA TYR A 694 -7.43 26.13 16.39
C TYR A 694 -8.58 25.56 15.55
N GLY A 695 -9.81 26.02 15.78
CA GLY A 695 -10.99 25.56 15.03
C GLY A 695 -11.36 24.09 15.31
N GLN A 696 -11.27 23.66 16.57
CA GLN A 696 -11.36 22.25 16.98
C GLN A 696 -12.57 21.94 17.87
N GLU A 697 -13.67 22.70 17.73
CA GLU A 697 -14.85 22.57 18.59
C GLU A 697 -15.42 21.14 18.68
N LYS A 698 -15.24 20.34 17.61
CA LYS A 698 -15.74 18.97 17.51
C LYS A 698 -15.03 18.00 18.45
N TYR A 699 -13.73 18.17 18.66
CA TYR A 699 -12.89 17.16 19.34
C TYR A 699 -12.26 17.68 20.64
N LEU A 700 -12.09 18.99 20.78
CA LEU A 700 -11.35 19.62 21.87
C LEU A 700 -11.84 19.20 23.26
N GLU A 701 -13.16 19.18 23.49
CA GLU A 701 -13.71 18.78 24.79
C GLU A 701 -13.33 17.34 25.14
N ARG A 702 -13.41 16.43 24.16
CA ARG A 702 -13.08 15.02 24.35
C ARG A 702 -11.61 14.84 24.71
N THR A 703 -10.73 15.57 24.03
CA THR A 703 -9.29 15.63 24.31
C THR A 703 -9.00 16.15 25.71
N MET A 704 -9.58 17.27 26.10
CA MET A 704 -9.40 17.87 27.43
C MET A 704 -9.85 16.91 28.54
N LEU A 705 -11.01 16.26 28.37
CA LEU A 705 -11.52 15.30 29.34
C LEU A 705 -10.62 14.06 29.46
N SER A 706 -9.98 13.61 28.38
CA SER A 706 -9.03 12.48 28.42
C SER A 706 -7.83 12.73 29.35
N ILE A 707 -7.45 14.01 29.56
CA ILE A 707 -6.41 14.43 30.49
C ILE A 707 -7.01 14.68 31.88
N LEU A 708 -8.03 15.54 31.94
CA LEU A 708 -8.57 16.08 33.19
C LEU A 708 -9.27 15.01 34.06
N ASP A 709 -9.87 14.00 33.45
CA ASP A 709 -10.61 12.97 34.17
C ASP A 709 -9.70 11.89 34.79
N GLN A 710 -8.39 11.91 34.49
CA GLN A 710 -7.41 11.05 35.15
C GLN A 710 -7.08 11.49 36.58
N GLN A 711 -7.47 12.71 36.98
CA GLN A 711 -7.32 13.26 38.33
C GLN A 711 -5.89 13.14 38.90
N TYR A 712 -4.87 13.37 38.06
CA TYR A 712 -3.49 13.36 38.50
C TYR A 712 -3.21 14.56 39.43
N PRO A 713 -2.71 14.36 40.66
CA PRO A 713 -2.70 15.40 41.70
C PRO A 713 -1.72 16.55 41.44
N ARG A 714 -0.70 16.34 40.60
CA ARG A 714 0.33 17.35 40.28
C ARG A 714 0.33 17.70 38.78
N LEU A 715 -0.86 17.75 38.18
CA LEU A 715 -1.05 18.13 36.77
C LEU A 715 -1.03 19.65 36.62
N LEU A 716 -0.20 20.16 35.70
CA LEU A 716 -0.25 21.52 35.21
C LEU A 716 -0.73 21.48 33.75
N TYR A 717 -2.02 21.75 33.52
CA TYR A 717 -2.60 21.66 32.18
C TYR A 717 -2.90 23.04 31.59
N VAL A 718 -2.32 23.33 30.43
CA VAL A 718 -2.55 24.58 29.68
C VAL A 718 -3.17 24.29 28.33
N VAL A 719 -4.22 25.06 27.99
CA VAL A 719 -4.80 25.05 26.64
C VAL A 719 -4.49 26.39 25.97
N GLN A 720 -3.80 26.34 24.83
CA GLN A 720 -3.44 27.52 24.06
C GLN A 720 -4.20 27.50 22.74
N ASP A 721 -5.21 28.34 22.64
CA ASP A 721 -6.05 28.46 21.45
C ASP A 721 -5.58 29.63 20.56
N GLY A 722 -5.45 29.36 19.26
CA GLY A 722 -4.90 30.26 18.25
C GLY A 722 -5.85 31.37 17.79
N GLY A 723 -6.85 31.72 18.59
CA GLY A 723 -7.88 32.70 18.24
C GLY A 723 -8.96 32.09 17.35
N SER A 724 -9.45 30.93 17.74
CA SER A 724 -10.53 30.21 17.08
C SER A 724 -11.80 31.06 16.99
N LYS A 725 -12.52 30.93 15.87
CA LYS A 725 -13.80 31.61 15.61
C LYS A 725 -15.02 30.74 15.86
N ASP A 726 -14.79 29.47 16.16
CA ASP A 726 -15.80 28.46 16.46
C ASP A 726 -16.06 28.42 17.98
N GLN A 727 -16.73 27.37 18.49
CA GLN A 727 -17.03 27.23 19.92
C GLN A 727 -15.84 26.80 20.78
N SER A 728 -14.63 26.62 20.23
CA SER A 728 -13.45 26.19 20.99
C SER A 728 -13.19 27.05 22.23
N PRO A 729 -13.19 28.40 22.17
CA PRO A 729 -12.95 29.23 23.36
C PRO A 729 -14.02 29.05 24.44
N ALA A 730 -15.28 28.87 24.04
CA ALA A 730 -16.38 28.63 24.97
C ALA A 730 -16.25 27.25 25.64
N ILE A 731 -15.83 26.23 24.89
CA ILE A 731 -15.52 24.90 25.42
C ILE A 731 -14.41 24.98 26.48
N ILE A 732 -13.30 25.67 26.17
CA ILE A 732 -12.18 25.83 27.10
C ILE A 732 -12.63 26.57 28.38
N ALA A 733 -13.40 27.64 28.22
CA ALA A 733 -13.91 28.43 29.35
C ALA A 733 -14.74 27.60 30.33
N ARG A 734 -15.53 26.62 29.86
CA ARG A 734 -16.31 25.71 30.73
C ARG A 734 -15.43 24.87 31.66
N HIS A 735 -14.20 24.57 31.25
CA HIS A 735 -13.24 23.78 32.02
C HIS A 735 -12.15 24.63 32.69
N ALA A 736 -12.21 25.97 32.58
CA ALA A 736 -11.16 26.88 33.02
C ALA A 736 -10.72 26.69 34.48
N ALA A 737 -11.66 26.36 35.39
CA ALA A 737 -11.36 26.11 36.80
C ALA A 737 -10.50 24.86 37.06
N ARG A 738 -10.41 23.95 36.08
CA ARG A 738 -9.58 22.73 36.12
C ARG A 738 -8.26 22.90 35.36
N LEU A 739 -8.06 24.03 34.69
CA LEU A 739 -6.84 24.33 33.94
C LEU A 739 -5.89 25.15 34.80
N HIS A 740 -4.59 24.93 34.61
CA HIS A 740 -3.57 25.78 35.22
C HIS A 740 -3.59 27.17 34.57
N ALA A 741 -3.70 27.22 33.24
CA ALA A 741 -3.94 28.45 32.50
C ALA A 741 -4.59 28.14 31.14
N TRP A 742 -5.23 29.13 30.52
CA TRP A 742 -5.59 29.06 29.11
C TRP A 742 -5.64 30.45 28.50
N GLU A 743 -5.50 30.52 27.18
CA GLU A 743 -5.62 31.76 26.42
C GLU A 743 -6.13 31.45 25.01
N SER A 744 -7.02 32.30 24.51
CA SER A 744 -7.48 32.29 23.12
C SER A 744 -7.01 33.57 22.44
N ALA A 745 -5.89 33.48 21.74
CA ALA A 745 -5.28 34.61 21.05
C ALA A 745 -4.58 34.15 19.78
N ARG A 746 -4.59 35.01 18.75
CA ARG A 746 -3.94 34.69 17.48
C ARG A 746 -2.47 34.32 17.68
N ASP A 747 -2.07 33.18 17.13
CA ASP A 747 -0.71 32.67 17.13
C ASP A 747 -0.13 32.60 15.72
N ALA A 748 1.14 32.21 15.62
CA ALA A 748 1.83 31.94 14.36
C ALA A 748 1.81 30.43 13.98
N GLY A 749 0.78 29.71 14.43
CA GLY A 749 0.63 28.27 14.24
C GLY A 749 0.96 27.44 15.49
N GLN A 750 0.79 26.13 15.35
CA GLN A 750 0.87 25.14 16.43
C GLN A 750 2.18 25.20 17.22
N ALA A 751 3.32 25.43 16.55
CA ALA A 751 4.62 25.55 17.20
C ALA A 751 4.67 26.72 18.20
N ASP A 752 4.08 27.85 17.82
CA ASP A 752 3.98 29.05 18.65
C ASP A 752 3.02 28.80 19.83
N ALA A 753 1.87 28.17 19.57
CA ALA A 753 0.93 27.77 20.62
C ALA A 753 1.58 26.88 21.69
N ILE A 754 2.31 25.84 21.27
CA ILE A 754 3.02 24.92 22.18
C ILE A 754 4.07 25.69 22.98
N ARG A 755 4.88 26.54 22.32
CA ARG A 755 5.92 27.34 23.00
C ARG A 755 5.33 28.30 24.03
N ARG A 756 4.26 29.01 23.69
CA ARG A 756 3.58 29.92 24.63
C ARG A 756 2.98 29.17 25.80
N GLY A 757 2.34 28.02 25.54
CA GLY A 757 1.80 27.16 26.59
C GLY A 757 2.88 26.70 27.55
N PHE A 758 4.00 26.17 27.05
CA PHE A 758 5.10 25.74 27.92
C PHE A 758 5.80 26.90 28.60
N ALA A 759 5.95 28.07 27.98
CA ALA A 759 6.57 29.24 28.62
C ALA A 759 5.86 29.66 29.92
N ARG A 760 4.55 29.38 30.04
CA ARG A 760 3.77 29.59 31.28
C ARG A 760 4.08 28.55 32.36
N LEU A 761 4.48 27.35 31.96
CA LEU A 761 4.70 26.19 32.84
C LEU A 761 6.16 26.05 33.28
N THR A 762 7.13 26.34 32.40
CA THR A 762 8.56 26.13 32.65
C THR A 762 9.09 26.74 33.96
N PRO A 763 8.63 27.92 34.43
CA PRO A 763 9.07 28.48 35.71
C PRO A 763 8.70 27.64 36.93
N GLU A 764 7.64 26.83 36.85
CA GLU A 764 7.15 25.98 37.95
C GLU A 764 7.68 24.55 37.90
N LEU A 765 8.37 24.18 36.82
CA LEU A 765 8.89 22.83 36.60
C LEU A 765 10.35 22.71 37.05
N GLY A 766 10.64 21.68 37.82
CA GLY A 766 11.99 21.20 38.07
C GLY A 766 12.53 20.35 36.89
N PRO A 767 13.85 20.12 36.82
CA PRO A 767 14.49 19.37 35.73
C PRO A 767 13.97 17.94 35.56
N ASP A 768 13.48 17.33 36.65
CA ASP A 768 12.97 15.96 36.67
C ASP A 768 11.45 15.87 36.49
N ASP A 769 10.76 17.01 36.43
CA ASP A 769 9.32 17.05 36.13
C ASP A 769 9.08 16.76 34.65
N LEU A 770 7.87 16.34 34.35
CA LEU A 770 7.49 15.78 33.06
C LEU A 770 6.73 16.80 32.22
N MET A 771 6.88 16.67 30.91
CA MET A 771 6.27 17.51 29.90
C MET A 771 5.66 16.62 28.82
N ALA A 772 4.51 17.03 28.31
CA ALA A 772 3.85 16.47 27.14
C ALA A 772 3.06 17.57 26.44
N TRP A 773 2.84 17.44 25.14
CA TRP A 773 1.74 18.16 24.48
C TRP A 773 0.79 17.14 23.88
N LEU A 774 -0.47 17.52 23.71
CA LEU A 774 -1.48 16.67 23.09
C LEU A 774 -2.29 17.52 22.11
N ASN A 775 -2.33 17.12 20.85
CA ASN A 775 -3.14 17.80 19.84
C ASN A 775 -4.62 17.74 20.21
N SER A 776 -5.38 18.76 19.80
CA SER A 776 -6.77 18.99 20.24
C SER A 776 -7.78 17.95 19.74
N ASP A 777 -7.37 17.03 18.88
CA ASP A 777 -8.13 15.93 18.29
C ASP A 777 -7.78 14.53 18.85
N ASP A 778 -6.65 14.40 19.54
CA ASP A 778 -6.10 13.14 20.04
C ASP A 778 -6.44 12.87 21.52
N LEU A 779 -6.32 11.61 21.97
CA LEU A 779 -6.67 11.21 23.34
C LEU A 779 -5.48 10.59 24.08
N ILE A 780 -5.40 10.82 25.39
CA ILE A 780 -4.55 10.04 26.29
C ILE A 780 -5.39 8.97 27.01
N GLY A 781 -4.82 7.78 27.20
CA GLY A 781 -5.49 6.67 27.85
C GLY A 781 -5.74 6.87 29.35
N PRO A 782 -6.76 6.22 29.93
CA PRO A 782 -7.06 6.32 31.35
C PRO A 782 -5.91 5.75 32.20
N GLY A 783 -5.50 6.50 33.23
CA GLY A 783 -4.43 6.10 34.16
C GLY A 783 -3.01 6.30 33.63
N VAL A 784 -2.84 6.78 32.39
CA VAL A 784 -1.54 6.99 31.77
C VAL A 784 -0.69 8.00 32.54
N LEU A 785 -1.27 9.10 33.04
CA LEU A 785 -0.51 10.13 33.78
C LEU A 785 0.15 9.54 35.04
N HIS A 786 -0.57 8.73 35.81
CA HIS A 786 -0.01 8.04 36.97
C HIS A 786 1.07 7.04 36.56
N TYR A 787 0.79 6.20 35.56
CA TYR A 787 1.76 5.22 35.06
C TYR A 787 3.07 5.88 34.61
N VAL A 788 2.98 6.96 33.85
CA VAL A 788 4.13 7.72 33.34
C VAL A 788 4.93 8.34 34.50
N ALA A 789 4.25 8.98 35.45
CA ALA A 789 4.89 9.55 36.64
C ALA A 789 5.70 8.50 37.43
N GLU A 790 5.09 7.34 37.68
CA GLU A 790 5.77 6.25 38.37
C GLU A 790 6.92 5.66 37.58
N TYR A 791 6.73 5.50 36.26
CA TYR A 791 7.79 5.00 35.39
C TYR A 791 9.02 5.89 35.45
N PHE A 792 8.87 7.21 35.33
CA PHE A 792 9.99 8.15 35.46
C PHE A 792 10.54 8.22 36.89
N ALA A 793 9.71 8.07 37.93
CA ALA A 793 10.19 8.03 39.31
C ALA A 793 11.05 6.77 39.59
N ALA A 794 10.75 5.66 38.92
CA ALA A 794 11.50 4.42 39.00
C ALA A 794 12.76 4.40 38.10
N HIS A 795 12.75 5.15 37.00
CA HIS A 795 13.82 5.19 36.00
C HIS A 795 14.39 6.62 35.87
N PRO A 796 15.19 7.08 36.86
CA PRO A 796 15.75 8.43 36.86
C PRO A 796 16.71 8.68 35.69
N GLU A 797 17.23 7.63 35.06
CA GLU A 797 18.14 7.69 33.92
C GLU A 797 17.43 7.78 32.57
N VAL A 798 16.10 7.64 32.52
CA VAL A 798 15.29 7.81 31.31
C VAL A 798 14.81 9.25 31.19
N ASP A 799 14.95 9.82 30.00
CA ASP A 799 14.61 11.23 29.73
C ASP A 799 13.33 11.38 28.92
N VAL A 800 13.06 10.42 28.04
CA VAL A 800 11.94 10.46 27.10
C VAL A 800 11.33 9.07 26.99
N ILE A 801 10.00 8.99 27.02
CA ILE A 801 9.27 7.76 26.75
C ILE A 801 8.21 7.94 25.68
N TYR A 802 7.92 6.87 24.96
CA TYR A 802 6.76 6.78 24.08
C TYR A 802 6.14 5.38 24.13
N GLY A 803 4.88 5.25 23.72
CA GLY A 803 4.10 4.03 23.82
C GLY A 803 3.62 3.49 22.48
N HIS A 804 2.66 2.57 22.55
CA HIS A 804 1.83 2.16 21.42
C HIS A 804 0.68 3.14 21.23
N ARG A 805 0.16 3.26 20.01
CA ARG A 805 -1.01 4.10 19.70
C ARG A 805 -2.20 3.29 19.23
N ILE A 806 -3.39 3.71 19.64
CA ILE A 806 -4.66 3.29 19.03
C ILE A 806 -4.99 4.30 17.93
N ILE A 807 -5.64 3.87 16.85
CA ILE A 807 -6.17 4.75 15.82
C ILE A 807 -7.68 4.76 15.95
N ILE A 808 -8.24 5.97 16.04
CA ILE A 808 -9.67 6.18 16.17
C ILE A 808 -10.21 6.97 14.99
N ASP A 809 -11.48 6.75 14.62
CA ASP A 809 -12.18 7.59 13.65
C ASP A 809 -12.77 8.86 14.29
N GLU A 810 -13.51 9.62 13.50
CA GLU A 810 -14.20 10.85 13.92
C GLU A 810 -15.17 10.65 15.09
N ASN A 811 -15.60 9.41 15.37
CA ASN A 811 -16.59 9.04 16.38
C ASN A 811 -16.00 8.23 17.55
N ASP A 812 -14.69 8.31 17.79
CA ASP A 812 -13.96 7.52 18.80
C ASP A 812 -13.94 5.99 18.54
N GLY A 813 -14.32 5.54 17.35
CA GLY A 813 -14.26 4.11 17.01
C GLY A 813 -12.83 3.66 16.78
N ASP A 814 -12.35 2.63 17.50
CA ASP A 814 -11.07 1.97 17.26
C ASP A 814 -11.11 1.37 15.84
N VAL A 815 -10.25 1.91 14.96
CA VAL A 815 -10.10 1.50 13.56
C VAL A 815 -8.73 0.91 13.27
N GLY A 816 -7.82 0.89 14.25
CA GLY A 816 -6.48 0.35 14.09
C GLY A 816 -5.62 0.49 15.33
N ARG A 817 -4.48 -0.21 15.35
CA ARG A 817 -3.52 -0.15 16.47
C ARG A 817 -2.11 -0.23 15.93
N TRP A 818 -1.26 0.76 16.23
CA TRP A 818 0.16 0.66 15.93
C TRP A 818 0.94 0.29 17.18
N ILE A 819 1.56 -0.88 17.10
CA ILE A 819 2.47 -1.39 18.13
C ILE A 819 3.88 -0.92 17.77
N MET A 820 4.59 -0.31 18.70
CA MET A 820 5.87 0.34 18.41
C MET A 820 7.06 -0.59 18.67
N PRO A 821 8.08 -0.63 17.78
CA PRO A 821 9.32 -1.31 18.06
C PRO A 821 10.08 -0.66 19.23
N ARG A 822 11.13 -1.31 19.72
CA ARG A 822 12.07 -0.64 20.63
C ARG A 822 12.73 0.54 19.92
N HIS A 823 13.06 1.57 20.70
CA HIS A 823 13.78 2.71 20.18
C HIS A 823 15.09 2.29 19.53
N ASP A 824 15.26 2.70 18.28
CA ASP A 824 16.49 2.57 17.52
C ASP A 824 16.91 3.98 17.07
N PRO A 825 18.07 4.46 17.55
CA PRO A 825 18.52 5.82 17.26
C PRO A 825 18.85 6.00 15.78
N HIS A 826 19.39 4.97 15.12
CA HIS A 826 19.70 5.05 13.69
C HIS A 826 18.44 5.11 12.85
N VAL A 827 17.37 4.41 13.24
CA VAL A 827 16.09 4.49 12.53
C VAL A 827 15.51 5.90 12.64
N LEU A 828 15.56 6.52 13.82
CA LEU A 828 14.96 7.84 14.07
C LEU A 828 15.65 8.96 13.25
N GLU A 829 16.90 8.79 12.84
CA GLU A 829 17.60 9.73 11.96
C GLU A 829 17.01 9.74 10.53
N TRP A 830 16.41 8.62 10.11
CA TRP A 830 15.91 8.44 8.75
C TRP A 830 14.39 8.50 8.64
N ILE A 831 13.65 8.02 9.63
CA ILE A 831 12.18 7.98 9.59
C ILE A 831 11.58 8.33 10.95
N ASP A 832 10.44 9.02 10.91
CA ASP A 832 9.58 9.15 12.07
C ASP A 832 8.72 7.89 12.24
N TYR A 833 8.70 7.36 13.45
CA TYR A 833 7.87 6.24 13.85
C TYR A 833 7.32 6.40 15.27
N VAL A 834 7.60 7.52 15.96
CA VAL A 834 7.25 7.71 17.36
C VAL A 834 5.91 8.46 17.45
N PRO A 835 4.84 7.87 18.02
CA PRO A 835 3.55 8.52 18.07
C PRO A 835 3.54 9.68 19.08
N GLN A 836 3.26 10.89 18.59
CA GLN A 836 3.27 12.13 19.38
C GLN A 836 2.39 12.05 20.64
N GLU A 837 1.14 11.60 20.51
CA GLU A 837 0.15 11.50 21.59
C GLU A 837 0.51 10.49 22.68
N THR A 838 1.62 9.76 22.49
CA THR A 838 2.17 8.83 23.47
C THR A 838 3.46 9.32 24.11
N LEU A 839 3.96 10.49 23.70
CA LEU A 839 5.28 11.02 24.02
C LEU A 839 5.27 11.82 25.32
N PHE A 840 6.14 11.46 26.25
CA PHE A 840 6.39 12.19 27.49
C PHE A 840 7.89 12.34 27.70
N TRP A 841 8.36 13.50 28.17
CA TRP A 841 9.78 13.74 28.43
C TRP A 841 9.99 14.55 29.69
N ARG A 842 11.21 14.55 30.21
CA ARG A 842 11.61 15.41 31.32
C ARG A 842 11.89 16.83 30.86
N LYS A 843 11.63 17.81 31.73
CA LYS A 843 12.00 19.21 31.49
C LYS A 843 13.48 19.39 31.14
N ARG A 844 14.39 18.63 31.76
CA ARG A 844 15.82 18.69 31.39
C ARG A 844 16.09 18.33 29.92
N ALA A 845 15.34 17.38 29.35
CA ALA A 845 15.47 17.03 27.92
C ALA A 845 15.01 18.21 27.04
N TRP A 846 13.89 18.85 27.41
CA TRP A 846 13.39 20.06 26.77
C TRP A 846 14.41 21.20 26.79
N ASP A 847 15.02 21.46 27.95
CA ASP A 847 16.03 22.50 28.12
C ASP A 847 17.28 22.21 27.27
N LEU A 848 17.76 20.95 27.27
CA LEU A 848 18.91 20.53 26.47
C LEU A 848 18.66 20.65 24.96
N ALA A 849 17.44 20.33 24.51
CA ALA A 849 17.07 20.46 23.10
C ALA A 849 16.84 21.92 22.68
N GLY A 850 16.53 22.82 23.63
CA GLY A 850 16.16 24.22 23.35
C GLY A 850 14.67 24.40 22.98
N GLY A 851 13.80 23.48 23.39
CA GLY A 851 12.36 23.54 23.15
C GLY A 851 11.93 23.24 21.70
N ILE A 852 10.79 23.75 21.24
CA ILE A 852 10.33 23.55 19.85
C ILE A 852 10.95 24.58 18.91
N ASP A 853 11.44 24.13 17.75
CA ASP A 853 11.87 25.00 16.66
C ASP A 853 10.62 25.52 15.91
N ALA A 854 10.38 26.82 15.99
CA ALA A 854 9.21 27.47 15.39
C ALA A 854 9.22 27.48 13.85
N SER A 855 10.36 27.16 13.23
CA SER A 855 10.47 27.00 11.78
C SER A 855 9.90 25.67 11.27
N PHE A 856 9.52 24.77 12.17
CA PHE A 856 8.73 23.58 11.85
C PHE A 856 7.26 23.88 12.11
N GLN A 857 6.39 23.34 11.26
CA GLN A 857 4.95 23.40 11.38
C GLN A 857 4.34 22.02 11.24
N PHE A 858 5.02 21.06 10.62
CA PHE A 858 4.55 19.69 10.42
C PHE A 858 5.33 18.69 11.27
N ALA A 859 6.64 18.56 11.07
CA ALA A 859 7.49 17.54 11.69
C ALA A 859 8.06 18.01 13.04
N LEU A 860 7.22 18.63 13.87
CA LEU A 860 7.56 19.26 15.14
C LEU A 860 8.08 18.26 16.18
N ASP A 861 7.33 17.16 16.32
CA ASP A 861 7.65 16.00 17.14
C ASP A 861 8.94 15.34 16.69
N TRP A 862 9.07 15.07 15.39
CA TRP A 862 10.26 14.39 14.87
C TRP A 862 11.51 15.25 15.06
N ASP A 863 11.45 16.56 14.77
CA ASP A 863 12.56 17.47 15.02
C ASP A 863 12.98 17.50 16.50
N LEU A 864 11.99 17.56 17.42
CA LEU A 864 12.27 17.56 18.85
C LEU A 864 12.90 16.24 19.32
N LEU A 865 12.35 15.10 18.90
CA LEU A 865 12.89 13.77 19.18
C LEU A 865 14.33 13.61 18.68
N ALA A 866 14.58 14.10 17.47
CA ALA A 866 15.89 14.10 16.88
C ALA A 866 16.88 14.95 17.68
N ARG A 867 16.45 16.11 18.20
CA ARG A 867 17.27 16.96 19.07
C ARG A 867 17.46 16.37 20.47
N PHE A 868 16.49 15.66 21.03
CA PHE A 868 16.69 14.87 22.25
C PHE A 868 17.79 13.83 22.04
N GLN A 869 17.78 13.11 20.91
CA GLN A 869 18.82 12.14 20.58
C GLN A 869 20.19 12.80 20.42
N GLN A 870 20.29 13.94 19.72
CA GLN A 870 21.55 14.69 19.57
C GLN A 870 22.08 15.22 20.91
N ALA A 871 21.19 15.56 21.84
CA ALA A 871 21.54 15.96 23.20
C ALA A 871 21.94 14.78 24.12
N GLY A 872 21.95 13.55 23.60
CA GLY A 872 22.30 12.35 24.36
C GLY A 872 21.22 11.88 25.34
N CYS A 873 19.98 12.33 25.18
CA CYS A 873 18.87 11.90 26.03
C CYS A 873 18.55 10.41 25.84
N LYS A 874 18.18 9.72 26.92
CA LYS A 874 17.79 8.31 26.85
C LYS A 874 16.30 8.18 26.51
N LEU A 875 16.01 7.76 25.27
CA LEU A 875 14.66 7.49 24.76
C LEU A 875 14.28 6.02 24.98
N VAL A 876 13.11 5.75 25.58
CA VAL A 876 12.63 4.39 25.85
C VAL A 876 11.19 4.19 25.40
N ARG A 877 10.95 3.11 24.66
CA ARG A 877 9.59 2.68 24.33
C ARG A 877 9.00 1.84 25.46
N VAL A 878 7.81 2.19 25.96
CA VAL A 878 7.05 1.38 26.91
C VAL A 878 6.03 0.46 26.20
N PRO A 879 5.80 -0.77 26.66
CA PRO A 879 4.98 -1.76 25.95
C PRO A 879 3.47 -1.65 26.26
N TYR A 880 2.94 -0.42 26.19
CA TYR A 880 1.55 -0.09 26.53
C TYR A 880 0.96 0.94 25.56
N PHE A 881 -0.34 0.84 25.33
CA PHE A 881 -1.10 1.87 24.61
C PHE A 881 -1.29 3.08 25.51
N LEU A 882 -0.61 4.18 25.20
CA LEU A 882 -0.66 5.41 26.02
C LEU A 882 -1.61 6.46 25.45
N GLY A 883 -1.88 6.43 24.15
CA GLY A 883 -2.71 7.42 23.48
C GLY A 883 -3.43 6.87 22.26
N ALA A 884 -4.36 7.66 21.76
CA ALA A 884 -5.14 7.37 20.56
C ALA A 884 -5.09 8.55 19.60
N PHE A 885 -4.79 8.24 18.35
CA PHE A 885 -4.68 9.18 17.24
C PHE A 885 -5.95 9.20 16.42
N ARG A 886 -6.54 10.38 16.23
CA ARG A 886 -7.77 10.50 15.44
C ARG A 886 -7.48 10.65 13.96
N VAL A 887 -8.28 9.98 13.13
CA VAL A 887 -8.20 10.07 11.67
C VAL A 887 -9.45 10.74 11.12
N HIS A 888 -9.27 11.93 10.56
CA HIS A 888 -10.32 12.71 9.91
C HIS A 888 -9.80 13.52 8.72
N SER A 889 -10.68 13.98 7.84
CA SER A 889 -10.32 14.66 6.57
C SER A 889 -9.65 16.03 6.76
N GLU A 890 -9.93 16.69 7.88
CA GLU A 890 -9.43 18.02 8.23
C GLU A 890 -8.05 17.99 8.93
N GLN A 891 -7.46 16.81 9.17
CA GLN A 891 -6.22 16.68 9.94
C GLN A 891 -4.98 17.14 9.16
N LYS A 892 -4.04 17.80 9.85
CA LYS A 892 -2.82 18.35 9.26
C LYS A 892 -1.95 17.27 8.61
N THR A 893 -1.85 16.10 9.22
CA THR A 893 -1.09 14.95 8.71
C THR A 893 -1.57 14.49 7.34
N SER A 894 -2.87 14.55 7.04
CA SER A 894 -3.39 14.19 5.72
C SER A 894 -3.30 15.32 4.71
N GLN A 895 -3.34 16.59 5.15
CA GLN A 895 -3.35 17.74 4.26
C GLN A 895 -1.95 18.24 3.85
N ALA A 896 -0.94 18.06 4.71
CA ALA A 896 0.36 18.73 4.56
C ALA A 896 1.59 17.81 4.49
N ILE A 897 1.44 16.48 4.62
CA ILE A 897 2.57 15.53 4.63
C ILE A 897 3.40 15.54 3.33
N HIS A 898 2.75 15.77 2.19
CA HIS A 898 3.41 15.81 0.88
C HIS A 898 3.81 17.23 0.42
N THR A 899 3.56 18.24 1.24
CA THR A 899 4.00 19.63 1.00
C THR A 899 5.01 20.03 2.07
N VAL A 900 4.58 20.79 3.08
CA VAL A 900 5.42 21.28 4.19
C VAL A 900 6.08 20.12 4.95
N GLY A 901 5.38 18.99 5.11
CA GLY A 901 5.92 17.80 5.76
C GLY A 901 7.13 17.22 5.04
N ALA A 902 7.09 17.09 3.71
CA ALA A 902 8.20 16.52 2.94
C ALA A 902 9.47 17.37 3.07
N ASP A 903 9.34 18.69 2.98
CA ASP A 903 10.44 19.63 3.11
C ASP A 903 11.03 19.62 4.52
N GLU A 904 10.18 19.61 5.56
CA GLU A 904 10.63 19.56 6.95
C GLU A 904 11.30 18.23 7.31
N MET A 905 10.74 17.11 6.87
CA MET A 905 11.36 15.79 7.01
C MET A 905 12.72 15.72 6.31
N ALA A 906 12.85 16.33 5.13
CA ALA A 906 14.12 16.44 4.43
C ALA A 906 15.13 17.26 5.25
N ARG A 907 14.74 18.41 5.81
CA ARG A 907 15.60 19.25 6.67
C ARG A 907 16.15 18.49 7.89
N ILE A 908 15.33 17.66 8.53
CA ILE A 908 15.78 16.80 9.64
C ILE A 908 16.84 15.81 9.13
N ARG A 909 16.57 15.10 8.02
CA ARG A 909 17.53 14.18 7.40
C ARG A 909 18.81 14.86 6.94
N THR A 910 18.75 16.08 6.40
CA THR A 910 19.92 16.89 6.04
C THR A 910 20.81 17.13 7.26
N ARG A 911 20.21 17.39 8.43
CA ARG A 911 20.94 17.65 9.68
C ARG A 911 21.80 16.45 10.10
N PHE A 912 21.33 15.22 9.90
CA PHE A 912 22.08 14.00 10.25
C PHE A 912 22.97 13.49 9.12
N HIS A 913 22.54 13.63 7.87
CA HIS A 913 23.12 12.89 6.74
C HIS A 913 23.61 13.79 5.60
N GLY A 914 23.40 15.11 5.69
CA GLY A 914 23.81 16.07 4.68
C GLY A 914 23.29 15.71 3.28
N PRO A 915 24.15 15.60 2.26
CA PRO A 915 23.75 15.26 0.89
C PRO A 915 23.05 13.89 0.73
N ARG A 916 23.10 13.01 1.74
CA ARG A 916 22.48 11.68 1.70
C ARG A 916 21.02 11.67 2.19
N GLN A 917 20.43 12.84 2.40
CA GLN A 917 19.05 12.99 2.91
C GLN A 917 17.97 12.27 2.08
N ASP A 918 18.20 12.08 0.78
CA ASP A 918 17.24 11.48 -0.18
C ASP A 918 17.63 10.04 -0.57
N ASP A 919 18.40 9.35 0.27
CA ASP A 919 18.74 7.94 0.07
C ASP A 919 17.51 7.06 0.36
N TRP A 920 16.61 6.99 -0.64
CA TRP A 920 15.39 6.19 -0.60
C TRP A 920 15.66 4.72 -0.33
N THR A 921 16.83 4.20 -0.70
CA THR A 921 17.18 2.80 -0.42
C THR A 921 17.43 2.57 1.07
N THR A 922 18.06 3.54 1.73
CA THR A 922 18.28 3.52 3.18
C THR A 922 16.98 3.78 3.94
N ILE A 923 16.15 4.73 3.49
CA ILE A 923 14.84 5.01 4.07
C ILE A 923 13.94 3.77 4.02
N ASP A 924 13.83 3.11 2.85
CA ASP A 924 13.02 1.89 2.70
C ASP A 924 13.56 0.73 3.57
N ALA A 925 14.89 0.57 3.63
CA ALA A 925 15.50 -0.44 4.48
C ALA A 925 15.16 -0.25 5.97
N TYR A 926 15.25 0.98 6.49
CA TYR A 926 14.86 1.29 7.87
C TYR A 926 13.36 1.18 8.09
N ALA A 927 12.53 1.56 7.13
CA ALA A 927 11.08 1.41 7.20
C ALA A 927 10.67 -0.07 7.31
N ARG A 928 11.23 -0.94 6.45
CA ARG A 928 11.02 -2.39 6.52
C ARG A 928 11.49 -2.97 7.84
N ARG A 929 12.69 -2.60 8.30
CA ARG A 929 13.23 -3.06 9.58
C ARG A 929 12.34 -2.67 10.76
N THR A 930 11.78 -1.48 10.72
CA THR A 930 10.87 -0.94 11.75
C THR A 930 9.55 -1.70 11.78
N ARG A 931 8.94 -1.91 10.60
CA ARG A 931 7.72 -2.74 10.45
C ARG A 931 7.96 -4.18 10.92
N PHE A 932 9.08 -4.79 10.55
CA PHE A 932 9.44 -6.14 10.97
C PHE A 932 9.61 -6.27 12.48
N ARG A 933 10.39 -5.37 13.10
CA ARG A 933 10.63 -5.40 14.55
C ARG A 933 9.36 -5.16 15.32
N GLY A 934 8.54 -4.21 14.88
CA GLY A 934 7.28 -3.99 15.55
C GLY A 934 6.35 -5.20 15.36
N ALA A 935 6.29 -5.86 14.21
CA ALA A 935 5.45 -7.05 14.02
C ALA A 935 5.84 -8.18 15.01
N ILE A 936 7.14 -8.33 15.29
CA ILE A 936 7.61 -9.20 16.37
C ILE A 936 7.05 -8.77 17.73
N VAL A 937 7.14 -7.47 18.06
CA VAL A 937 6.57 -6.93 19.31
C VAL A 937 5.06 -7.18 19.37
N ALA A 938 4.35 -7.03 18.26
CA ALA A 938 2.91 -7.28 18.17
C ALA A 938 2.56 -8.74 18.45
N ARG A 939 3.35 -9.69 17.93
CA ARG A 939 3.20 -11.11 18.24
C ARG A 939 3.44 -11.40 19.71
N LEU A 940 4.51 -10.84 20.28
CA LEU A 940 4.80 -11.01 21.69
C LEU A 940 3.65 -10.45 22.54
N LEU A 941 3.15 -9.27 22.21
CA LEU A 941 2.02 -8.65 22.91
C LEU A 941 0.74 -9.50 22.81
N ALA A 942 0.45 -10.07 21.63
CA ALA A 942 -0.69 -10.97 21.43
C ALA A 942 -0.57 -12.27 22.24
N LEU A 943 0.66 -12.73 22.53
CA LEU A 943 0.95 -13.84 23.43
C LEU A 943 0.96 -13.42 24.92
N GLY A 944 0.58 -12.18 25.23
CA GLY A 944 0.61 -11.63 26.59
C GLY A 944 2.00 -11.20 27.07
N ILE A 945 3.02 -11.28 26.20
CA ILE A 945 4.40 -10.90 26.49
C ILE A 945 4.59 -9.42 26.18
N ARG A 946 4.63 -8.59 27.22
CA ARG A 946 4.96 -7.16 27.10
C ARG A 946 6.48 -6.99 27.08
N TRP A 947 7.07 -6.80 25.89
CA TRP A 947 8.51 -6.83 25.63
C TRP A 947 9.14 -5.46 25.37
#